data_AF-A0A364KR63-F1
#
_entry.id   AF-A0A364KR63-F1
#
_cell.length_a   1.000
_cell.length_b   1.000
_cell.length_c   1.000
_cell.angle_alpha   90.00
_cell.angle_beta   90.00
_cell.angle_gamma   90.00
#
_symmetry.space_group_name_H-M   'P 1'
#
loop_
_entity.id
_entity.type
_entity.pdbx_description
1 polymer ?
#
loop_
_entity_poly.entity_id
_entity_poly.type
_entity_poly.pdbx_seq_one_letter_code
_entity_poly.pdbx_strand_id
1 'polypeptide(L)'
;MFPITGGGGFTPGIVFNPSAKGVAYARTDIGGPYRLNADDTWTPLLDSVNNSNWHNWGIDALATDPVDTERLYLAVGMYTNEWDPNPGSILRSTDMGNTWQETVLPFKVGGNMPGRGVGERLAVDPNDNSIIYFGARSGHGLWKSTNYGVTWSNVTSFTWTGTYFQNSSSSYTSDPVGIAWVTFDTTSGTKGSPTPRIFVGVVDTGKSVFKSEDGGVTWAWVSGEPLYGFLPHKGILSPQEKTLYISYSNGAGPYDGTNGTVHKYNISTGVWTDISPTPMASTYYGYGGLAVDLQVPGTVMVAALNCWWPDELIWRSLDSGATWSPIWAWNGYPNIDYYYSYDISNAPWLQDNTSTAQFPVRVGWMVEALAIDPFDSNHWLYGTGETIYGGHDLLKWDSSHNITLKSLAVGIEEMAVLGLIAPSGGPPLLSAVGDDGGFYHVDLNTAPSQYFHDPTYSSTNGIDYAGNKPSYIVRAGSSSTLPTVSLSTDYGLTWSADYAASSSTVPGAVALSADGDTVLLMPTSGSPLISKYTSSFSTVSGLPPLAVIASDKSNNTVFYGGYAGSFYTSTDGGVTFTKQVSLGSSSAVNAIRAHPTIAGDVWASTDTGLWHSTNSGSSFIQIGSGCTAGWSFGLGKAANTTSYPVIFGFFTVDGVTALFKTEDKGVNWQIISDAAHGFGASSANVGNMVRRAQWQSTIVNSIWDYDIVNRYHSINVVIQIDFHDYNYI
;
A
#
# COMPACT_ATOMS: atom_id res chain seq x y z
N MET A 1 1.85 13.11 -16.22
CA MET A 1 0.94 12.28 -15.39
C MET A 1 0.47 13.19 -14.26
N PHE A 2 -0.82 13.27 -13.93
CA PHE A 2 -1.30 14.07 -12.79
C PHE A 2 -1.79 13.11 -11.70
N PRO A 3 -1.46 13.33 -10.41
CA PRO A 3 -1.78 12.39 -9.34
C PRO A 3 -3.24 12.47 -8.95
N ILE A 4 -3.82 11.34 -8.55
CA ILE A 4 -5.15 11.30 -7.94
C ILE A 4 -5.03 11.46 -6.43
N THR A 5 -3.98 10.94 -5.82
CA THR A 5 -3.66 11.17 -4.41
C THR A 5 -2.19 11.47 -4.18
N GLY A 6 -1.27 10.79 -4.86
CA GLY A 6 0.18 10.97 -4.69
C GLY A 6 0.71 10.37 -3.38
N GLY A 7 0.50 9.07 -3.19
CA GLY A 7 0.89 8.30 -2.01
C GLY A 7 -0.23 7.38 -1.51
N GLY A 8 -0.55 7.49 -0.22
CA GLY A 8 -1.55 6.72 0.50
C GLY A 8 -1.07 5.32 0.90
N GLY A 9 0.21 5.16 1.21
CA GLY A 9 0.80 3.88 1.59
C GLY A 9 2.28 3.95 1.96
N PHE A 10 2.84 2.82 2.38
CA PHE A 10 4.18 2.74 2.95
C PHE A 10 5.26 2.49 1.89
N THR A 11 6.22 3.42 1.79
CA THR A 11 7.45 3.25 1.01
C THR A 11 8.65 2.82 1.90
N PRO A 12 8.90 1.50 2.11
CA PRO A 12 10.01 0.98 2.92
C PRO A 12 11.41 1.13 2.30
N GLY A 13 11.53 1.37 0.99
CA GLY A 13 12.83 1.50 0.33
C GLY A 13 12.84 2.46 -0.85
N ILE A 14 13.85 3.33 -0.91
CA ILE A 14 14.18 4.21 -2.04
C ILE A 14 15.67 4.01 -2.35
N VAL A 15 16.01 3.76 -3.61
CA VAL A 15 17.37 3.43 -4.05
C VAL A 15 17.71 4.22 -5.31
N PHE A 16 18.67 5.13 -5.18
CA PHE A 16 19.33 5.77 -6.32
C PHE A 16 20.33 4.82 -6.97
N ASN A 17 20.47 4.88 -8.29
CA ASN A 17 21.59 4.22 -8.97
C ASN A 17 22.89 4.98 -8.65
N PRO A 18 23.96 4.32 -8.16
CA PRO A 18 25.18 5.01 -7.74
C PRO A 18 26.08 5.43 -8.91
N SER A 19 25.70 5.14 -10.16
CA SER A 19 26.49 5.39 -11.38
C SER A 19 25.72 6.11 -12.50
N ALA A 20 24.39 6.24 -12.41
CA ALA A 20 23.55 6.99 -13.35
C ALA A 20 22.75 8.10 -12.64
N LYS A 21 23.02 9.36 -13.01
CA LYS A 21 22.30 10.53 -12.50
C LYS A 21 20.82 10.49 -12.89
N GLY A 22 19.94 10.81 -11.93
CA GLY A 22 18.50 10.89 -12.15
C GLY A 22 17.79 9.54 -12.28
N VAL A 23 18.47 8.44 -11.97
CA VAL A 23 17.88 7.10 -11.92
C VAL A 23 17.67 6.72 -10.45
N ALA A 24 16.42 6.63 -10.02
CA ALA A 24 16.05 6.12 -8.71
C ALA A 24 14.81 5.24 -8.81
N TYR A 25 14.67 4.34 -7.84
CA TYR A 25 13.53 3.45 -7.72
C TYR A 25 13.00 3.46 -6.29
N ALA A 26 11.68 3.44 -6.15
CA ALA A 26 10.99 3.19 -4.89
C ALA A 26 10.41 1.78 -4.92
N ARG A 27 10.41 1.11 -3.77
CA ARG A 27 9.68 -0.14 -3.55
C ARG A 27 8.63 0.09 -2.47
N THR A 28 7.47 -0.50 -2.68
CA THR A 28 6.35 -0.42 -1.74
C THR A 28 5.95 -1.81 -1.25
N ASP A 29 5.19 -1.87 -0.15
CA ASP A 29 4.90 -3.15 0.51
C ASP A 29 3.71 -3.91 -0.10
N ILE A 30 2.78 -3.19 -0.73
CA ILE A 30 1.59 -3.77 -1.37
C ILE A 30 1.30 -3.25 -2.78
N GLY A 31 1.93 -2.16 -3.21
CA GLY A 31 1.69 -1.45 -4.48
C GLY A 31 2.77 -1.62 -5.57
N GLY A 32 3.77 -2.48 -5.38
CA GLY A 32 4.81 -2.73 -6.37
C GLY A 32 5.99 -1.74 -6.37
N PRO A 33 6.79 -1.69 -7.44
CA PRO A 33 7.94 -0.80 -7.56
C PRO A 33 7.71 0.30 -8.59
N TYR A 34 8.35 1.44 -8.34
CA TYR A 34 8.23 2.65 -9.14
C TYR A 34 9.62 3.16 -9.56
N ARG A 35 9.71 3.80 -10.74
CA ARG A 35 10.90 4.50 -11.24
C ARG A 35 10.69 6.00 -11.21
N LEU A 36 11.66 6.75 -10.69
CA LEU A 36 11.66 8.22 -10.69
C LEU A 36 11.84 8.76 -12.11
N ASN A 37 11.06 9.78 -12.46
CA ASN A 37 11.14 10.53 -13.71
C ASN A 37 11.86 11.87 -13.50
N ALA A 38 12.28 12.51 -14.60
CA ALA A 38 13.03 13.77 -14.57
C ALA A 38 12.21 15.01 -14.12
N ASP A 39 10.92 14.85 -13.85
CA ASP A 39 9.99 15.87 -13.34
C ASP A 39 9.52 15.58 -11.90
N ASP A 40 10.27 14.75 -11.16
CA ASP A 40 9.97 14.22 -9.83
C ASP A 40 8.66 13.41 -9.72
N THR A 41 8.09 12.98 -10.86
CA THR A 41 6.98 12.01 -10.87
C THR A 41 7.52 10.57 -10.88
N TRP A 42 6.64 9.61 -10.58
CA TRP A 42 6.97 8.19 -10.53
C TRP A 42 6.19 7.40 -11.59
N THR A 43 6.84 6.39 -12.16
CA THR A 43 6.24 5.44 -13.11
C THR A 43 6.16 4.05 -12.48
N PRO A 44 4.97 3.44 -12.31
CA PRO A 44 4.84 2.05 -11.86
C PRO A 44 5.45 1.05 -12.85
N LEU A 45 5.99 -0.06 -12.34
CA LEU A 45 6.75 -1.03 -13.12
C LEU A 45 6.14 -2.44 -13.16
N LEU A 46 5.05 -2.69 -12.43
CA LEU A 46 4.41 -4.01 -12.30
C LEU A 46 2.87 -3.98 -12.43
N ASP A 47 2.29 -3.04 -13.17
CA ASP A 47 0.84 -3.01 -13.43
C ASP A 47 0.32 -4.29 -14.14
N SER A 48 1.18 -4.99 -14.86
CA SER A 48 0.88 -6.26 -15.55
C SER A 48 0.59 -7.44 -14.61
N VAL A 49 0.86 -7.27 -13.31
CA VAL A 49 0.52 -8.23 -12.25
C VAL A 49 -0.98 -8.42 -12.16
N ASN A 50 -1.43 -9.68 -12.15
CA ASN A 50 -2.82 -10.08 -12.24
C ASN A 50 -3.15 -11.20 -11.23
N ASN A 51 -4.33 -11.79 -11.34
CA ASN A 51 -4.85 -12.75 -10.37
C ASN A 51 -3.96 -14.00 -10.17
N SER A 52 -3.11 -14.40 -11.13
CA SER A 52 -2.21 -15.55 -10.95
C SER A 52 -0.93 -15.24 -10.20
N ASN A 53 -0.48 -13.99 -10.19
CA ASN A 53 0.82 -13.55 -9.63
C ASN A 53 0.70 -12.26 -8.80
N TRP A 54 -0.47 -12.01 -8.20
CA TRP A 54 -0.83 -10.82 -7.43
C TRP A 54 0.19 -10.44 -6.35
N HIS A 55 0.82 -11.44 -5.74
CA HIS A 55 1.84 -11.26 -4.70
C HIS A 55 3.12 -10.56 -5.19
N ASN A 56 3.31 -10.42 -6.50
CA ASN A 56 4.47 -9.75 -7.07
C ASN A 56 4.46 -8.22 -6.84
N TRP A 57 3.35 -7.65 -6.37
CA TRP A 57 3.32 -6.28 -5.85
C TRP A 57 3.96 -6.13 -4.46
N GLY A 58 4.17 -7.22 -3.71
CA GLY A 58 4.95 -7.18 -2.48
C GLY A 58 6.45 -7.17 -2.77
N ILE A 59 7.12 -6.03 -2.59
CA ILE A 59 8.54 -5.85 -2.93
C ILE A 59 9.41 -5.82 -1.67
N ASP A 60 10.03 -6.96 -1.37
CA ASP A 60 10.83 -7.16 -0.15
C ASP A 60 12.25 -6.56 -0.27
N ALA A 61 12.78 -6.48 -1.49
CA ALA A 61 14.01 -5.76 -1.80
C ALA A 61 14.13 -5.42 -3.28
N LEU A 62 14.91 -4.39 -3.60
CA LEU A 62 15.25 -3.98 -4.96
C LEU A 62 16.77 -3.72 -5.10
N ALA A 63 17.31 -3.96 -6.28
CA ALA A 63 18.68 -3.59 -6.62
C ALA A 63 18.80 -3.07 -8.05
N THR A 64 19.34 -1.87 -8.22
CA THR A 64 19.73 -1.33 -9.53
C THR A 64 21.23 -1.54 -9.76
N ASP A 65 21.61 -1.87 -10.98
CA ASP A 65 22.97 -2.29 -11.33
C ASP A 65 23.92 -1.09 -11.48
N PRO A 66 25.07 -1.08 -10.78
CA PRO A 66 26.04 0.03 -10.82
C PRO A 66 27.03 -0.03 -12.00
N VAL A 67 26.91 -1.02 -12.89
CA VAL A 67 27.80 -1.23 -14.05
C VAL A 67 27.03 -1.15 -15.37
N ASP A 68 25.85 -1.77 -15.43
CA ASP A 68 24.93 -1.78 -16.57
C ASP A 68 23.57 -1.22 -16.14
N THR A 69 23.46 0.11 -16.12
CA THR A 69 22.43 0.86 -15.37
C THR A 69 21.00 0.72 -15.93
N GLU A 70 20.84 0.03 -17.05
CA GLU A 70 19.53 -0.40 -17.55
C GLU A 70 18.99 -1.62 -16.78
N ARG A 71 19.81 -2.30 -15.97
CA ARG A 71 19.39 -3.47 -15.19
C ARG A 71 18.80 -3.11 -13.83
N LEU A 72 17.72 -3.82 -13.53
CA LEU A 72 16.97 -3.72 -12.28
C LEU A 72 16.56 -5.13 -11.85
N TYR A 73 16.65 -5.39 -10.55
CA TYR A 73 16.29 -6.67 -9.93
C TYR A 73 15.35 -6.42 -8.75
N LEU A 74 14.38 -7.31 -8.57
CA LEU A 74 13.40 -7.26 -7.48
C LEU A 74 13.30 -8.62 -6.80
N ALA A 75 13.18 -8.64 -5.47
CA ALA A 75 12.71 -9.79 -4.71
C ALA A 75 11.21 -9.59 -4.41
N VAL A 76 10.37 -10.47 -4.96
CA VAL A 76 8.91 -10.29 -4.98
C VAL A 76 8.16 -11.47 -4.35
N GLY A 77 7.04 -11.15 -3.70
CA GLY A 77 6.19 -12.06 -2.93
C GLY A 77 5.73 -11.34 -1.65
N MET A 78 4.46 -11.50 -1.27
CA MET A 78 3.85 -10.57 -0.31
C MET A 78 3.91 -11.04 1.14
N TYR A 79 3.71 -12.34 1.40
CA TYR A 79 3.67 -12.90 2.74
C TYR A 79 4.44 -14.23 2.84
N THR A 80 5.05 -14.50 3.99
CA THR A 80 5.72 -15.78 4.26
C THR A 80 4.84 -16.79 5.01
N ASN A 81 3.68 -16.35 5.53
CA ASN A 81 2.68 -17.20 6.19
C ASN A 81 1.67 -17.81 5.18
N GLU A 82 0.55 -18.34 5.67
CA GLU A 82 -0.50 -18.98 4.86
C GLU A 82 -1.32 -18.06 3.94
N TRP A 83 -1.16 -16.72 4.01
CA TRP A 83 -1.97 -15.78 3.21
C TRP A 83 -1.52 -15.72 1.75
N ASP A 84 -0.22 -15.87 1.49
CA ASP A 84 0.32 -16.11 0.15
C ASP A 84 0.59 -17.63 0.00
N PRO A 85 -0.12 -18.36 -0.87
CA PRO A 85 0.09 -19.81 -1.01
C PRO A 85 1.36 -20.16 -1.80
N ASN A 86 1.97 -19.19 -2.49
CA ASN A 86 3.01 -19.42 -3.50
C ASN A 86 4.43 -19.17 -2.95
N PRO A 87 5.48 -19.74 -3.56
CA PRO A 87 6.85 -19.26 -3.37
C PRO A 87 7.02 -17.86 -3.98
N GLY A 88 7.99 -17.10 -3.49
CA GLY A 88 8.37 -15.82 -4.09
C GLY A 88 9.34 -16.00 -5.27
N SER A 89 9.72 -14.88 -5.89
CA SER A 89 10.55 -14.85 -7.09
C SER A 89 11.61 -13.76 -7.04
N ILE A 90 12.65 -13.93 -7.85
CA ILE A 90 13.49 -12.81 -8.30
C ILE A 90 13.07 -12.41 -9.70
N LEU A 91 12.66 -11.15 -9.88
CA LEU A 91 12.45 -10.56 -11.21
C LEU A 91 13.72 -9.84 -11.66
N ARG A 92 14.05 -9.92 -12.94
CA ARG A 92 15.17 -9.19 -13.59
C ARG A 92 14.68 -8.45 -14.83
N SER A 93 15.10 -7.21 -14.98
CA SER A 93 14.90 -6.37 -16.16
C SER A 93 16.26 -5.98 -16.76
N THR A 94 16.28 -5.70 -18.05
CA THR A 94 17.42 -5.10 -18.76
C THR A 94 17.01 -3.83 -19.51
N ASP A 95 15.94 -3.18 -19.05
CA ASP A 95 15.29 -2.02 -19.69
C ASP A 95 14.62 -1.09 -18.65
N MET A 96 15.26 -0.94 -17.48
CA MET A 96 14.83 -0.06 -16.38
C MET A 96 13.44 -0.40 -15.80
N GLY A 97 13.06 -1.67 -15.85
CA GLY A 97 11.80 -2.21 -15.32
C GLY A 97 10.61 -2.18 -16.28
N ASN A 98 10.83 -1.91 -17.58
CA ASN A 98 9.73 -1.93 -18.56
C ASN A 98 9.30 -3.36 -18.93
N THR A 99 10.23 -4.32 -18.95
CA THR A 99 9.96 -5.75 -19.13
C THR A 99 10.76 -6.62 -18.16
N TRP A 100 10.21 -7.78 -17.82
CA TRP A 100 10.70 -8.64 -16.74
C TRP A 100 10.87 -10.08 -17.18
N GLN A 101 11.90 -10.74 -16.65
CA GLN A 101 12.05 -12.18 -16.63
C GLN A 101 12.07 -12.67 -15.19
N GLU A 102 11.45 -13.82 -14.93
CA GLU A 102 11.28 -14.37 -13.59
C GLU A 102 12.26 -15.52 -13.30
N THR A 103 12.63 -15.67 -12.03
CA THR A 103 13.25 -16.87 -11.46
C THR A 103 12.57 -17.19 -10.12
N VAL A 104 11.72 -18.21 -10.10
CA VAL A 104 11.00 -18.66 -8.90
C VAL A 104 11.98 -19.23 -7.87
N LEU A 105 11.83 -18.83 -6.61
CA LEU A 105 12.63 -19.30 -5.49
C LEU A 105 12.02 -20.57 -4.85
N PRO A 106 12.79 -21.41 -4.15
CA PRO A 106 12.25 -22.57 -3.44
C PRO A 106 11.60 -22.24 -2.09
N PHE A 107 11.25 -20.97 -1.85
CA PHE A 107 10.68 -20.44 -0.60
C PHE A 107 9.93 -19.12 -0.83
N LYS A 108 9.28 -18.60 0.21
CA LYS A 108 8.46 -17.37 0.13
C LYS A 108 9.27 -16.10 0.37
N VAL A 109 8.76 -14.98 -0.13
CA VAL A 109 9.29 -13.62 0.04
C VAL A 109 8.23 -12.78 0.77
N GLY A 110 8.64 -11.77 1.54
CA GLY A 110 7.77 -11.12 2.53
C GLY A 110 7.69 -9.60 2.40
N GLY A 111 7.30 -9.12 1.22
CA GLY A 111 7.16 -7.68 0.92
C GLY A 111 6.29 -6.93 1.93
N ASN A 112 5.21 -7.54 2.43
CA ASN A 112 4.34 -6.98 3.47
C ASN A 112 4.44 -7.73 4.82
N MET A 113 5.61 -8.26 5.18
CA MET A 113 5.86 -8.87 6.50
C MET A 113 6.46 -7.84 7.48
N PRO A 114 6.53 -8.13 8.81
CA PRO A 114 7.35 -7.38 9.74
C PRO A 114 8.83 -7.37 9.30
N GLY A 115 9.55 -6.28 9.57
CA GLY A 115 10.93 -6.11 9.11
C GLY A 115 11.08 -6.06 7.59
N ARG A 116 10.16 -5.38 6.91
CA ARG A 116 10.25 -5.02 5.47
C ARG A 116 10.97 -3.69 5.19
N GLY A 117 11.17 -2.88 6.22
CA GLY A 117 11.95 -1.65 6.15
C GLY A 117 13.47 -1.88 6.22
N VAL A 118 13.93 -2.92 6.93
CA VAL A 118 15.36 -3.32 6.88
C VAL A 118 15.76 -3.61 5.43
N GLY A 119 16.96 -3.17 5.01
CA GLY A 119 17.35 -3.33 3.62
C GLY A 119 18.56 -2.52 3.15
N GLU A 120 18.97 -2.67 1.88
CA GLU A 120 18.37 -3.59 0.90
C GLU A 120 18.91 -5.01 1.00
N ARG A 121 18.02 -6.00 0.95
CA ARG A 121 18.38 -7.44 1.02
C ARG A 121 19.03 -7.94 -0.26
N LEU A 122 18.86 -7.24 -1.37
CA LEU A 122 19.34 -7.58 -2.70
C LEU A 122 20.47 -6.62 -3.08
N ALA A 123 21.60 -7.14 -3.55
CA ALA A 123 22.76 -6.32 -3.92
C ALA A 123 23.52 -6.89 -5.12
N VAL A 124 23.84 -6.03 -6.10
CA VAL A 124 24.66 -6.33 -7.28
C VAL A 124 26.12 -6.01 -6.97
N ASP A 125 27.04 -6.89 -7.34
CA ASP A 125 28.49 -6.66 -7.15
C ASP A 125 28.97 -5.51 -8.06
N PRO A 126 29.59 -4.45 -7.50
CA PRO A 126 29.99 -3.27 -8.25
C PRO A 126 31.20 -3.47 -9.17
N ASN A 127 31.90 -4.60 -9.05
CA ASN A 127 33.06 -4.94 -9.87
C ASN A 127 32.76 -6.06 -10.88
N ASP A 128 31.83 -6.96 -10.58
CA ASP A 128 31.36 -8.04 -11.48
C ASP A 128 29.83 -8.21 -11.38
N ASN A 129 29.09 -7.40 -12.14
CA ASN A 129 27.63 -7.32 -12.05
C ASN A 129 26.86 -8.58 -12.51
N SER A 130 27.57 -9.64 -12.94
CA SER A 130 26.97 -10.98 -13.04
C SER A 130 26.60 -11.55 -11.66
N ILE A 131 27.29 -11.08 -10.61
CA ILE A 131 27.14 -11.51 -9.23
C ILE A 131 26.09 -10.67 -8.53
N ILE A 132 25.12 -11.34 -7.92
CA ILE A 132 24.06 -10.73 -7.12
C ILE A 132 23.86 -11.57 -5.86
N TYR A 133 23.72 -10.95 -4.70
CA TYR A 133 23.37 -11.61 -3.44
C TYR A 133 21.97 -11.22 -3.00
N PHE A 134 21.28 -12.15 -2.35
CA PHE A 134 19.95 -11.97 -1.75
C PHE A 134 19.92 -12.53 -0.33
N GLY A 135 19.55 -11.69 0.63
CA GLY A 135 19.32 -12.05 2.03
C GLY A 135 17.88 -12.49 2.29
N ALA A 136 17.65 -13.80 2.40
CA ALA A 136 16.30 -14.34 2.56
C ALA A 136 15.74 -14.25 4.00
N ARG A 137 14.40 -14.34 4.08
CA ARG A 137 13.61 -14.48 5.32
C ARG A 137 13.54 -15.93 5.80
N SER A 138 12.81 -16.17 6.89
CA SER A 138 12.33 -17.49 7.32
C SER A 138 13.44 -18.54 7.56
N GLY A 139 14.65 -18.06 7.88
CA GLY A 139 15.83 -18.91 8.07
C GLY A 139 16.45 -19.48 6.77
N HIS A 140 16.03 -19.04 5.58
CA HIS A 140 16.57 -19.52 4.30
C HIS A 140 17.97 -18.99 3.96
N GLY A 141 18.49 -18.04 4.74
CA GLY A 141 19.89 -17.61 4.70
C GLY A 141 20.28 -16.80 3.47
N LEU A 142 21.58 -16.83 3.14
CA LEU A 142 22.16 -16.02 2.07
C LEU A 142 22.13 -16.79 0.74
N TRP A 143 21.69 -16.14 -0.33
CA TRP A 143 21.62 -16.70 -1.69
C TRP A 143 22.47 -15.87 -2.65
N LYS A 144 22.98 -16.52 -3.70
CA LYS A 144 23.86 -15.92 -4.71
C LYS A 144 23.47 -16.35 -6.13
N SER A 145 23.46 -15.38 -7.05
CA SER A 145 23.54 -15.57 -8.49
C SER A 145 24.97 -15.24 -8.97
N THR A 146 25.41 -15.88 -10.05
CA THR A 146 26.63 -15.52 -10.80
C THR A 146 26.36 -15.42 -12.31
N ASN A 147 25.10 -15.13 -12.67
CA ASN A 147 24.64 -15.04 -14.06
C ASN A 147 23.45 -14.06 -14.19
N TYR A 148 23.55 -12.87 -13.61
CA TYR A 148 22.56 -11.79 -13.75
C TYR A 148 21.14 -12.19 -13.30
N GLY A 149 21.03 -12.94 -12.19
CA GLY A 149 19.77 -13.34 -11.57
C GLY A 149 19.04 -14.51 -12.25
N VAL A 150 19.64 -15.14 -13.27
CA VAL A 150 19.02 -16.25 -14.02
C VAL A 150 18.93 -17.53 -13.17
N THR A 151 19.91 -17.82 -12.32
CA THR A 151 19.86 -18.95 -11.37
C THR A 151 20.42 -18.58 -10.02
N TRP A 152 19.79 -19.06 -8.96
CA TRP A 152 20.16 -18.78 -7.57
C TRP A 152 20.58 -20.04 -6.82
N SER A 153 21.62 -19.93 -5.99
CA SER A 153 22.09 -21.01 -5.11
C SER A 153 22.28 -20.50 -3.68
N ASN A 154 22.09 -21.38 -2.70
CA ASN A 154 22.32 -21.06 -1.30
C ASN A 154 23.82 -21.01 -0.99
N VAL A 155 24.25 -19.96 -0.28
CA VAL A 155 25.63 -19.76 0.16
C VAL A 155 25.83 -20.52 1.46
N THR A 156 25.98 -21.84 1.37
CA THR A 156 26.01 -22.75 2.54
C THR A 156 27.18 -22.51 3.51
N SER A 157 28.19 -21.72 3.14
CA SER A 157 29.24 -21.25 4.04
C SER A 157 28.80 -20.10 4.97
N PHE A 158 27.67 -19.46 4.69
CA PHE A 158 27.05 -18.44 5.55
C PHE A 158 25.95 -19.07 6.41
N THR A 159 26.26 -19.34 7.67
CA THR A 159 25.39 -20.12 8.57
C THR A 159 24.51 -19.28 9.51
N TRP A 160 24.61 -17.95 9.46
CA TRP A 160 23.88 -17.01 10.32
C TRP A 160 22.60 -16.52 9.66
N THR A 161 21.56 -17.35 9.68
CA THR A 161 20.32 -17.09 8.91
C THR A 161 19.35 -16.10 9.56
N GLY A 162 19.63 -15.65 10.78
CA GLY A 162 18.78 -14.76 11.58
C GLY A 162 17.67 -15.51 12.33
N THR A 163 17.58 -15.31 13.65
CA THR A 163 16.60 -16.01 14.50
C THR A 163 15.50 -15.12 15.08
N TYR A 164 15.60 -13.80 14.93
CA TYR A 164 14.60 -12.87 15.46
C TYR A 164 13.30 -12.89 14.65
N PHE A 165 12.18 -12.98 15.37
CA PHE A 165 10.82 -12.75 14.90
C PHE A 165 10.12 -11.81 15.89
N GLN A 166 9.10 -11.07 15.45
CA GLN A 166 8.51 -9.98 16.26
C GLN A 166 7.75 -10.50 17.49
N ASN A 167 6.87 -11.50 17.32
CA ASN A 167 6.20 -12.18 18.44
C ASN A 167 5.60 -13.54 18.01
N SER A 168 5.45 -14.47 18.94
CA SER A 168 4.95 -15.84 18.65
C SER A 168 3.42 -15.97 18.63
N SER A 169 2.66 -14.88 18.69
CA SER A 169 1.20 -14.92 18.89
C SER A 169 0.39 -15.11 17.61
N SER A 170 1.00 -14.98 16.43
CA SER A 170 0.36 -15.12 15.12
C SER A 170 1.36 -15.61 14.06
N SER A 171 0.88 -16.34 13.05
CA SER A 171 1.68 -16.79 11.90
C SER A 171 2.36 -15.62 11.16
N TYR A 172 1.70 -14.46 11.15
CA TYR A 172 2.18 -13.21 10.53
C TYR A 172 3.39 -12.59 11.26
N THR A 173 3.54 -12.84 12.57
CA THR A 173 4.58 -12.19 13.40
C THR A 173 5.63 -13.16 13.94
N SER A 174 5.42 -14.47 13.78
CA SER A 174 6.29 -15.53 14.28
C SER A 174 7.38 -16.00 13.31
N ASP A 175 7.39 -15.51 12.06
CA ASP A 175 8.39 -15.88 11.06
C ASP A 175 9.71 -15.11 11.25
N PRO A 176 10.89 -15.75 11.22
CA PRO A 176 12.17 -15.06 11.31
C PRO A 176 12.37 -14.03 10.19
N VAL A 177 12.72 -12.79 10.58
CA VAL A 177 12.95 -11.68 9.64
C VAL A 177 14.18 -11.94 8.74
N GLY A 178 15.13 -12.74 9.21
CA GLY A 178 16.24 -13.27 8.41
C GLY A 178 17.39 -12.30 8.19
N ILE A 179 17.94 -12.26 6.98
CA ILE A 179 19.07 -11.38 6.63
C ILE A 179 18.56 -9.97 6.28
N ALA A 180 19.12 -8.94 6.91
CA ALA A 180 18.69 -7.55 6.77
C ALA A 180 19.15 -6.90 5.46
N TRP A 181 20.45 -6.98 5.16
CA TRP A 181 21.07 -6.27 4.03
C TRP A 181 22.40 -6.89 3.60
N VAL A 182 22.81 -6.61 2.37
CA VAL A 182 24.13 -6.99 1.82
C VAL A 182 24.82 -5.77 1.22
N THR A 183 26.05 -5.49 1.64
CA THR A 183 26.78 -4.28 1.27
C THR A 183 28.20 -4.61 0.81
N PHE A 184 28.49 -4.38 -0.47
CA PHE A 184 29.82 -4.56 -1.05
C PHE A 184 30.77 -3.42 -0.66
N ASP A 185 32.00 -3.74 -0.27
CA ASP A 185 33.07 -2.73 -0.15
C ASP A 185 33.63 -2.42 -1.54
N THR A 186 33.08 -1.38 -2.17
CA THR A 186 33.51 -0.85 -3.49
C THR A 186 35.00 -0.49 -3.53
N THR A 187 35.66 -0.30 -2.39
CA THR A 187 37.10 0.03 -2.31
C THR A 187 38.02 -1.19 -2.26
N SER A 188 37.45 -2.40 -2.16
CA SER A 188 38.21 -3.65 -1.97
C SER A 188 38.51 -4.43 -3.25
N GLY A 189 37.79 -4.15 -4.34
CA GLY A 189 37.83 -4.93 -5.59
C GLY A 189 38.40 -4.18 -6.79
N THR A 190 38.35 -4.85 -7.95
CA THR A 190 38.76 -4.29 -9.26
C THR A 190 37.80 -4.74 -10.35
N LYS A 191 37.38 -3.83 -11.24
CA LYS A 191 36.43 -4.09 -12.32
C LYS A 191 36.78 -5.35 -13.14
N GLY A 192 35.78 -6.20 -13.36
CA GLY A 192 35.91 -7.49 -14.04
C GLY A 192 36.38 -8.62 -13.12
N SER A 193 36.22 -8.49 -11.80
CA SER A 193 36.51 -9.53 -10.82
C SER A 193 35.58 -9.39 -9.61
N PRO A 194 35.21 -10.50 -8.94
CA PRO A 194 34.34 -10.44 -7.75
C PRO A 194 34.90 -9.53 -6.67
N THR A 195 34.06 -8.72 -6.05
CA THR A 195 34.45 -7.82 -4.95
C THR A 195 34.86 -8.67 -3.73
N PRO A 196 36.10 -8.57 -3.22
CA PRO A 196 36.58 -9.44 -2.14
C PRO A 196 35.85 -9.24 -0.81
N ARG A 197 35.64 -7.98 -0.39
CA ARG A 197 34.99 -7.68 0.88
C ARG A 197 33.50 -7.38 0.71
N ILE A 198 32.69 -8.17 1.41
CA ILE A 198 31.23 -8.11 1.40
C ILE A 198 30.78 -8.10 2.86
N PHE A 199 29.95 -7.14 3.25
CA PHE A 199 29.30 -7.10 4.56
C PHE A 199 27.86 -7.61 4.46
N VAL A 200 27.39 -8.29 5.49
CA VAL A 200 26.01 -8.81 5.60
C VAL A 200 25.48 -8.50 6.99
N GLY A 201 24.35 -7.79 7.05
CA GLY A 201 23.57 -7.58 8.27
C GLY A 201 22.50 -8.65 8.42
N VAL A 202 22.31 -9.16 9.64
CA VAL A 202 21.38 -10.22 9.98
C VAL A 202 20.48 -9.73 11.10
N VAL A 203 19.16 -9.93 10.97
CA VAL A 203 18.20 -9.56 12.01
C VAL A 203 18.26 -10.60 13.13
N ASP A 204 19.15 -10.37 14.08
CA ASP A 204 19.44 -11.23 15.22
C ASP A 204 19.91 -10.38 16.41
N THR A 205 19.51 -10.74 17.63
CA THR A 205 19.90 -10.02 18.86
C THR A 205 21.26 -10.46 19.41
N GLY A 206 21.87 -11.48 18.83
CA GLY A 206 23.23 -11.91 19.12
C GLY A 206 24.25 -11.14 18.29
N LYS A 207 24.90 -11.84 17.35
CA LYS A 207 25.86 -11.27 16.41
C LYS A 207 25.12 -10.95 15.12
N SER A 208 25.12 -9.68 14.71
CA SER A 208 24.29 -9.22 13.60
C SER A 208 25.07 -8.82 12.36
N VAL A 209 26.36 -8.45 12.48
CA VAL A 209 27.16 -7.98 11.34
C VAL A 209 28.30 -8.95 11.00
N PHE A 210 28.31 -9.41 9.76
CA PHE A 210 29.27 -10.38 9.22
C PHE A 210 29.99 -9.79 8.01
N LYS A 211 31.17 -10.34 7.70
CA LYS A 211 31.90 -10.03 6.48
C LYS A 211 32.59 -11.24 5.87
N SER A 212 32.74 -11.20 4.55
CA SER A 212 33.75 -11.96 3.82
C SER A 212 34.92 -11.05 3.46
N GLU A 213 36.09 -11.64 3.21
CA GLU A 213 37.29 -10.97 2.67
C GLU A 213 37.79 -11.67 1.38
N ASP A 214 37.04 -12.67 0.88
CA ASP A 214 37.44 -13.59 -0.19
C ASP A 214 36.34 -13.84 -1.25
N GLY A 215 35.43 -12.87 -1.45
CA GLY A 215 34.36 -12.94 -2.45
C GLY A 215 33.16 -13.81 -2.04
N GLY A 216 33.00 -14.02 -0.74
CA GLY A 216 31.93 -14.79 -0.11
C GLY A 216 32.18 -16.29 -0.02
N VAL A 217 33.45 -16.74 -0.06
CA VAL A 217 33.82 -18.15 0.15
C VAL A 217 33.78 -18.45 1.65
N THR A 218 34.45 -17.64 2.46
CA THR A 218 34.41 -17.69 3.92
C THR A 218 33.81 -16.42 4.51
N TRP A 219 33.25 -16.57 5.72
CA TRP A 219 32.50 -15.53 6.41
C TRP A 219 32.88 -15.51 7.89
N ALA A 220 33.02 -14.31 8.45
CA ALA A 220 33.34 -14.08 9.85
C ALA A 220 32.51 -12.93 10.41
N TRP A 221 32.19 -13.01 11.70
CA TRP A 221 31.61 -11.89 12.46
C TRP A 221 32.56 -10.68 12.46
N VAL A 222 32.01 -9.47 12.32
CA VAL A 222 32.80 -8.23 12.38
C VAL A 222 33.16 -7.93 13.84
N SER A 223 34.35 -8.38 14.24
CA SER A 223 34.84 -8.25 15.61
C SER A 223 34.73 -6.83 16.16
N GLY A 224 34.24 -6.72 17.40
CA GLY A 224 34.01 -5.45 18.09
C GLY A 224 32.61 -4.85 17.90
N GLU A 225 31.71 -5.52 17.17
CA GLU A 225 30.31 -5.10 17.04
C GLU A 225 29.66 -4.88 18.42
N PRO A 226 28.88 -3.80 18.60
CA PRO A 226 28.16 -3.51 19.84
C PRO A 226 27.01 -4.48 20.08
N LEU A 227 27.24 -5.49 20.93
CA LEU A 227 26.26 -6.54 21.24
C LEU A 227 25.20 -6.09 22.28
N TYR A 228 24.44 -5.03 21.97
CA TYR A 228 23.38 -4.51 22.85
C TYR A 228 22.04 -5.27 22.75
N GLY A 229 21.91 -6.22 21.83
CA GLY A 229 20.64 -6.90 21.57
C GLY A 229 19.74 -6.18 20.56
N PHE A 230 20.28 -5.22 19.80
CA PHE A 230 19.56 -4.49 18.76
C PHE A 230 19.83 -5.08 17.37
N LEU A 231 18.91 -4.81 16.46
CA LEU A 231 18.82 -5.36 15.11
C LEU A 231 19.33 -4.32 14.09
N PRO A 232 20.19 -4.69 13.12
CA PRO A 232 20.74 -3.74 12.15
C PRO A 232 19.75 -3.47 11.01
N HIS A 233 19.19 -2.26 10.95
CA HIS A 233 18.20 -1.89 9.92
C HIS A 233 18.85 -1.63 8.56
N LYS A 234 19.91 -0.82 8.54
CA LYS A 234 20.67 -0.45 7.34
C LYS A 234 22.17 -0.61 7.58
N GLY A 235 22.94 -0.89 6.53
CA GLY A 235 24.39 -0.94 6.58
C GLY A 235 25.00 -0.27 5.34
N ILE A 236 25.29 1.03 5.42
CA ILE A 236 25.65 1.84 4.24
C ILE A 236 27.15 2.16 4.26
N LEU A 237 27.82 1.93 3.12
CA LEU A 237 29.24 2.23 2.94
C LEU A 237 29.44 3.71 2.59
N SER A 238 30.37 4.37 3.28
CA SER A 238 31.05 5.57 2.79
C SER A 238 32.41 5.16 2.18
N PRO A 239 32.54 5.11 0.84
CA PRO A 239 33.75 4.58 0.19
C PRO A 239 34.97 5.47 0.45
N GLN A 240 34.77 6.79 0.47
CA GLN A 240 35.84 7.77 0.59
C GLN A 240 36.42 7.80 2.02
N GLU A 241 35.59 7.53 3.04
CA GLU A 241 36.03 7.37 4.44
C GLU A 241 36.53 5.95 4.75
N LYS A 242 36.20 4.96 3.92
CA LYS A 242 36.33 3.52 4.20
C LYS A 242 35.65 3.12 5.50
N THR A 243 34.40 3.54 5.63
CA THR A 243 33.58 3.40 6.83
C THR A 243 32.24 2.77 6.47
N LEU A 244 31.81 1.77 7.25
CA LEU A 244 30.45 1.23 7.20
C LEU A 244 29.63 1.87 8.32
N TYR A 245 28.55 2.57 7.97
CA TYR A 245 27.58 3.15 8.89
C TYR A 245 26.40 2.20 9.08
N ILE A 246 25.94 2.00 10.31
CA ILE A 246 24.87 1.03 10.63
C ILE A 246 23.89 1.66 11.64
N SER A 247 22.60 1.60 11.32
CA SER A 247 21.49 1.97 12.20
C SER A 247 20.93 0.73 12.90
N TYR A 248 20.57 0.87 14.18
CA TYR A 248 20.03 -0.22 15.00
C TYR A 248 18.73 0.16 15.71
N SER A 249 17.83 -0.82 15.85
CA SER A 249 16.58 -0.74 16.61
C SER A 249 16.36 -2.00 17.45
N ASN A 250 15.64 -1.91 18.57
CA ASN A 250 15.25 -3.06 19.40
C ASN A 250 14.00 -3.80 18.89
N GLY A 251 13.33 -3.27 17.86
CA GLY A 251 12.25 -3.93 17.12
C GLY A 251 12.56 -3.88 15.63
N ALA A 252 12.07 -4.84 14.85
CA ALA A 252 12.41 -4.96 13.42
C ALA A 252 11.63 -3.99 12.52
N GLY A 253 10.69 -3.21 13.06
CA GLY A 253 9.88 -2.28 12.28
C GLY A 253 8.78 -2.96 11.42
N PRO A 254 7.99 -2.16 10.69
CA PRO A 254 8.13 -0.71 10.59
C PRO A 254 7.47 0.06 11.74
N TYR A 255 6.57 -0.56 12.52
CA TYR A 255 5.72 0.14 13.51
C TYR A 255 6.31 0.26 14.92
N ASP A 256 7.30 -0.57 15.26
CA ASP A 256 7.92 -0.63 16.59
C ASP A 256 9.30 0.05 16.61
N GLY A 257 10.15 -0.32 17.57
CA GLY A 257 11.41 0.36 17.87
C GLY A 257 11.25 1.42 18.96
N THR A 258 11.69 1.07 20.17
CA THR A 258 11.63 1.91 21.39
C THR A 258 13.00 2.18 22.01
N ASN A 259 14.07 1.60 21.45
CA ASN A 259 15.45 1.92 21.75
C ASN A 259 16.34 1.51 20.57
N GLY A 260 17.54 2.09 20.46
CA GLY A 260 18.46 1.82 19.37
C GLY A 260 19.73 2.66 19.48
N THR A 261 20.68 2.39 18.58
CA THR A 261 21.94 3.14 18.44
C THR A 261 22.32 3.31 16.98
N VAL A 262 23.27 4.20 16.71
CA VAL A 262 23.90 4.37 15.39
C VAL A 262 25.40 4.19 15.57
N HIS A 263 26.01 3.38 14.73
CA HIS A 263 27.44 3.07 14.83
C HIS A 263 28.14 3.25 13.49
N LYS A 264 29.44 3.54 13.55
CA LYS A 264 30.34 3.45 12.41
C LYS A 264 31.46 2.46 12.66
N TYR A 265 31.80 1.67 11.65
CA TYR A 265 32.92 0.75 11.63
C TYR A 265 33.96 1.22 10.61
N ASN A 266 35.14 1.62 11.08
CA ASN A 266 36.24 1.96 10.18
C ASN A 266 36.89 0.67 9.66
N ILE A 267 36.78 0.44 8.36
CA ILE A 267 37.21 -0.80 7.70
C ILE A 267 38.74 -0.96 7.74
N SER A 268 39.48 0.14 7.75
CA SER A 268 40.95 0.12 7.72
C SER A 268 41.58 -0.15 9.08
N THR A 269 40.97 0.31 10.18
CA THR A 269 41.47 0.10 11.54
C THR A 269 40.76 -1.00 12.32
N GLY A 270 39.59 -1.43 11.85
CA GLY A 270 38.72 -2.38 12.55
C GLY A 270 38.04 -1.81 13.79
N VAL A 271 37.97 -0.48 13.93
CA VAL A 271 37.43 0.20 15.10
C VAL A 271 35.95 0.53 14.91
N TRP A 272 35.14 0.16 15.88
CA TRP A 272 33.75 0.60 16.03
C TRP A 272 33.67 1.89 16.84
N THR A 273 32.70 2.74 16.54
CA THR A 273 32.42 3.98 17.29
C THR A 273 30.91 4.18 17.38
N ASP A 274 30.41 4.43 18.59
CA ASP A 274 29.05 4.93 18.82
C ASP A 274 28.95 6.39 18.36
N ILE A 275 27.97 6.65 17.51
CA ILE A 275 27.65 7.96 16.93
C ILE A 275 26.15 8.25 17.06
N SER A 276 25.47 7.64 18.04
CA SER A 276 24.02 7.79 18.24
C SER A 276 23.63 9.26 18.50
N PRO A 277 22.71 9.86 17.72
CA PRO A 277 22.26 11.24 17.94
C PRO A 277 21.70 11.50 19.34
N THR A 278 20.92 10.55 19.87
CA THR A 278 20.40 10.55 21.23
C THR A 278 21.06 9.41 22.03
N PRO A 279 21.54 9.66 23.28
CA PRO A 279 22.10 8.60 24.12
C PRO A 279 21.12 7.45 24.38
N MET A 280 21.61 6.21 24.31
CA MET A 280 20.83 4.97 24.53
C MET A 280 20.04 4.95 25.86
N ALA A 281 20.54 5.65 26.89
CA ALA A 281 19.88 5.75 28.20
C ALA A 281 18.68 6.73 28.25
N SER A 282 18.48 7.55 27.21
CA SER A 282 17.43 8.56 27.12
C SER A 282 16.60 8.51 25.83
N THR A 283 17.00 7.70 24.84
CA THR A 283 16.17 7.44 23.65
C THR A 283 14.93 6.61 24.01
N TYR A 284 13.86 6.82 23.25
CA TYR A 284 12.59 6.10 23.33
C TYR A 284 12.13 5.59 21.94
N TYR A 285 13.05 5.57 20.98
CA TYR A 285 12.91 5.09 19.61
C TYR A 285 14.17 4.33 19.19
N GLY A 286 14.05 3.45 18.19
CA GLY A 286 15.18 2.92 17.43
C GLY A 286 15.63 3.86 16.32
N TYR A 287 16.55 3.39 15.46
CA TYR A 287 16.96 4.10 14.24
C TYR A 287 16.74 3.20 13.02
N GLY A 288 16.01 3.71 12.03
CA GLY A 288 15.65 3.01 10.79
C GLY A 288 16.48 3.49 9.61
N GLY A 289 15.90 4.38 8.80
CA GLY A 289 16.52 4.95 7.60
C GLY A 289 17.88 5.60 7.86
N LEU A 290 18.83 5.39 6.96
CA LEU A 290 20.23 5.83 7.07
C LEU A 290 20.75 6.16 5.67
N ALA A 291 21.27 7.38 5.49
CA ALA A 291 21.86 7.86 4.25
C ALA A 291 23.29 8.38 4.45
N VAL A 292 24.10 8.26 3.39
CA VAL A 292 25.45 8.80 3.28
C VAL A 292 25.49 9.68 2.03
N ASP A 293 26.03 10.88 2.14
CA ASP A 293 26.30 11.74 0.99
C ASP A 293 27.58 11.28 0.28
N LEU A 294 27.48 10.85 -0.98
CA LEU A 294 28.64 10.39 -1.75
C LEU A 294 29.46 11.52 -2.37
N GLN A 295 28.98 12.77 -2.35
CA GLN A 295 29.71 13.96 -2.80
C GLN A 295 30.50 14.61 -1.66
N VAL A 296 30.00 14.52 -0.42
CA VAL A 296 30.60 15.16 0.77
C VAL A 296 30.89 14.13 1.89
N PRO A 297 32.09 13.52 1.91
CA PRO A 297 32.49 12.54 2.93
C PRO A 297 32.31 13.06 4.35
N GLY A 298 31.82 12.19 5.24
CA GLY A 298 31.45 12.55 6.62
C GLY A 298 30.04 13.14 6.76
N THR A 299 29.35 13.47 5.66
CA THR A 299 27.95 13.87 5.70
C THR A 299 27.04 12.64 5.71
N VAL A 300 26.27 12.49 6.79
CA VAL A 300 25.36 11.36 7.01
C VAL A 300 24.04 11.82 7.60
N MET A 301 22.97 11.09 7.32
CA MET A 301 21.64 11.31 7.90
C MET A 301 21.05 10.02 8.42
N VAL A 302 20.27 10.09 9.50
CA VAL A 302 19.59 8.94 10.09
C VAL A 302 18.21 9.36 10.59
N ALA A 303 17.23 8.47 10.50
CA ALA A 303 15.87 8.68 10.99
C ALA A 303 15.59 7.80 12.22
N ALA A 304 14.71 8.29 13.10
CA ALA A 304 14.15 7.49 14.18
C ALA A 304 13.13 6.48 13.63
N LEU A 305 12.93 5.43 14.42
CA LEU A 305 11.97 4.36 14.15
C LEU A 305 11.47 3.84 15.50
N ASN A 306 10.39 4.36 16.08
CA ASN A 306 9.59 5.52 15.61
C ASN A 306 9.46 6.55 16.74
N CYS A 307 9.71 7.82 16.44
CA CYS A 307 9.38 8.94 17.32
C CYS A 307 7.92 9.37 17.09
N TRP A 308 6.97 8.55 17.54
CA TRP A 308 5.52 8.77 17.36
C TRP A 308 4.97 10.08 17.96
N TRP A 309 5.73 10.78 18.79
CA TRP A 309 5.34 12.06 19.39
C TRP A 309 6.59 12.90 19.74
N PRO A 310 6.60 14.22 19.46
CA PRO A 310 5.52 15.02 18.86
C PRO A 310 5.39 14.82 17.34
N ASP A 311 6.46 14.39 16.67
CA ASP A 311 6.59 14.11 15.24
C ASP A 311 7.90 13.31 15.06
N GLU A 312 8.11 12.66 13.91
CA GLU A 312 9.31 11.86 13.65
C GLU A 312 10.59 12.72 13.67
N LEU A 313 11.73 12.10 13.99
CA LEU A 313 13.04 12.76 14.00
C LEU A 313 13.94 12.24 12.89
N ILE A 314 14.48 13.17 12.11
CA ILE A 314 15.61 12.93 11.20
C ILE A 314 16.78 13.78 11.71
N TRP A 315 17.98 13.22 11.75
CA TRP A 315 19.21 13.93 12.09
C TRP A 315 20.15 13.99 10.90
N ARG A 316 20.95 15.05 10.86
CA ARG A 316 22.02 15.28 9.90
C ARG A 316 23.33 15.57 10.63
N SER A 317 24.42 14.97 10.17
CA SER A 317 25.80 15.21 10.62
C SER A 317 26.66 15.55 9.41
N LEU A 318 27.70 16.37 9.64
CA LEU A 318 28.71 16.76 8.65
C LEU A 318 30.14 16.30 9.03
N ASP A 319 30.27 15.59 10.15
CA ASP A 319 31.55 15.23 10.80
C ASP A 319 31.63 13.75 11.15
N SER A 320 31.05 12.90 10.28
CA SER A 320 31.00 11.45 10.41
C SER A 320 30.25 10.99 11.67
N GLY A 321 29.21 11.73 12.10
CA GLY A 321 28.40 11.42 13.28
C GLY A 321 29.02 11.83 14.62
N ALA A 322 29.99 12.75 14.65
CA ALA A 322 30.54 13.27 15.92
C ALA A 322 29.61 14.34 16.55
N THR A 323 28.89 15.09 15.72
CA THR A 323 27.79 15.98 16.10
C THR A 323 26.60 15.83 15.15
N TRP A 324 25.41 16.18 15.63
CA TRP A 324 24.15 16.03 14.90
C TRP A 324 23.24 17.25 15.07
N SER A 325 22.57 17.65 13.98
CA SER A 325 21.45 18.59 13.97
C SER A 325 20.15 17.82 13.70
N PRO A 326 19.12 17.92 14.55
CA PRO A 326 17.81 17.31 14.31
C PRO A 326 16.96 18.16 13.35
N ILE A 327 15.94 17.58 12.71
CA ILE A 327 15.06 18.30 11.77
C ILE A 327 14.10 19.29 12.46
N TRP A 328 13.89 19.13 13.77
CA TRP A 328 13.24 20.08 14.66
C TRP A 328 13.83 19.96 16.06
N ALA A 329 13.70 21.01 16.89
CA ALA A 329 14.18 21.00 18.28
C ALA A 329 13.22 21.72 19.23
N TRP A 330 13.17 21.30 20.49
CA TRP A 330 12.38 21.98 21.52
C TRP A 330 13.00 23.34 21.89
N ASN A 331 12.24 24.43 21.70
CA ASN A 331 12.59 25.79 22.14
C ASN A 331 11.89 26.12 23.47
N GLY A 332 12.04 25.21 24.43
CA GLY A 332 11.27 25.19 25.68
C GLY A 332 9.82 24.75 25.45
N TYR A 333 9.42 23.64 26.05
CA TYR A 333 8.07 23.09 25.89
C TYR A 333 6.97 24.13 26.20
N PRO A 334 5.95 24.31 25.34
CA PRO A 334 5.61 23.48 24.18
C PRO A 334 6.11 24.01 22.81
N ASN A 335 7.05 24.97 22.78
CA ASN A 335 7.51 25.53 21.50
C ASN A 335 8.53 24.62 20.81
N ILE A 336 8.41 24.52 19.48
CA ILE A 336 9.35 23.78 18.61
C ILE A 336 9.92 24.76 17.58
N ASP A 337 11.24 24.76 17.43
CA ASP A 337 11.90 25.32 16.26
C ASP A 337 11.92 24.23 15.19
N TYR A 338 11.16 24.41 14.11
CA TYR A 338 11.18 23.53 12.94
C TYR A 338 12.29 23.99 12.00
N TYR A 339 13.19 23.10 11.59
CA TYR A 339 14.28 23.43 10.66
C TYR A 339 13.91 23.17 9.19
N TYR A 340 12.61 23.23 8.92
CA TYR A 340 12.00 22.99 7.62
C TYR A 340 10.77 23.88 7.38
N SER A 341 10.46 24.05 6.10
CA SER A 341 9.18 24.49 5.56
C SER A 341 8.45 23.29 4.94
N TYR A 342 7.13 23.33 4.87
CA TYR A 342 6.29 22.18 4.50
C TYR A 342 5.48 22.50 3.24
N ASP A 343 5.69 21.75 2.16
CA ASP A 343 5.06 21.92 0.85
C ASP A 343 4.33 20.63 0.42
N ILE A 344 3.05 20.55 0.78
CA ILE A 344 2.15 19.48 0.36
C ILE A 344 1.25 19.87 -0.82
N SER A 345 1.69 20.81 -1.66
CA SER A 345 0.87 21.30 -2.80
C SER A 345 0.49 20.21 -3.82
N ASN A 346 1.27 19.13 -3.91
CA ASN A 346 0.98 17.96 -4.75
C ASN A 346 -0.05 17.00 -4.13
N ALA A 347 -0.22 17.01 -2.81
CA ALA A 347 -1.08 16.09 -2.05
C ALA A 347 -1.63 16.79 -0.78
N PRO A 348 -2.57 17.74 -0.91
CA PRO A 348 -2.92 18.64 0.21
C PRO A 348 -3.65 17.94 1.36
N TRP A 349 -4.19 16.74 1.13
CA TRP A 349 -4.84 15.90 2.12
C TRP A 349 -3.90 15.35 3.21
N LEU A 350 -2.58 15.39 3.00
CA LEU A 350 -1.53 15.02 3.98
C LEU A 350 -1.48 15.92 5.23
N GLN A 351 -2.35 16.93 5.33
CA GLN A 351 -2.53 17.74 6.54
C GLN A 351 -4.01 17.98 6.78
N ASP A 352 -4.53 17.38 7.85
CA ASP A 352 -5.87 17.73 8.34
C ASP A 352 -5.93 19.20 8.75
N ASN A 353 -6.66 19.98 7.96
CA ASN A 353 -6.89 21.41 8.22
C ASN A 353 -7.93 21.68 9.32
N THR A 354 -8.62 20.63 9.81
CA THR A 354 -9.56 20.68 10.93
C THR A 354 -8.94 20.26 12.27
N SER A 355 -7.76 19.61 12.23
CA SER A 355 -7.09 19.11 13.43
C SER A 355 -6.76 20.22 14.42
N THR A 356 -7.05 19.96 15.69
CA THR A 356 -6.72 20.84 16.82
C THR A 356 -5.53 20.32 17.63
N ALA A 357 -4.77 19.36 17.07
CA ALA A 357 -3.57 18.83 17.70
C ALA A 357 -2.53 19.94 17.93
N GLN A 358 -1.96 19.99 19.13
CA GLN A 358 -0.90 20.96 19.48
C GLN A 358 0.36 20.78 18.62
N PHE A 359 0.63 19.53 18.22
CA PHE A 359 1.75 19.13 17.39
C PHE A 359 1.17 18.40 16.17
N PRO A 360 1.07 19.05 15.00
CA PRO A 360 0.73 18.36 13.77
C PRO A 360 1.93 17.53 13.31
N VAL A 361 1.71 16.26 13.02
CA VAL A 361 2.69 15.35 12.42
C VAL A 361 2.93 15.77 10.97
N ARG A 362 4.18 15.93 10.56
CA ARG A 362 4.59 16.46 9.24
C ARG A 362 5.89 15.88 8.72
N VAL A 363 6.85 15.56 9.61
CA VAL A 363 8.04 14.79 9.21
C VAL A 363 7.58 13.40 8.79
N GLY A 364 6.66 12.79 9.54
CA GLY A 364 5.97 11.56 9.17
C GLY A 364 6.09 10.48 10.24
N TRP A 365 6.23 9.23 9.81
CA TRP A 365 6.44 8.04 10.64
C TRP A 365 6.90 6.88 9.75
N MET A 366 7.39 5.79 10.35
CA MET A 366 7.88 4.58 9.66
C MET A 366 9.05 4.88 8.69
N VAL A 367 9.93 5.83 9.03
CA VAL A 367 10.99 6.31 8.14
C VAL A 367 12.15 5.32 8.04
N GLU A 368 11.91 4.26 7.27
CA GLU A 368 12.87 3.21 6.92
C GLU A 368 13.58 3.52 5.59
N ALA A 369 12.93 4.19 4.65
CA ALA A 369 13.59 4.70 3.46
C ALA A 369 14.12 6.12 3.72
N LEU A 370 15.43 6.32 3.58
CA LEU A 370 16.08 7.64 3.62
C LEU A 370 17.29 7.59 2.70
N ALA A 371 17.36 8.48 1.71
CA ALA A 371 18.41 8.53 0.70
C ALA A 371 18.78 9.96 0.30
N ILE A 372 20.06 10.16 -0.01
CA ILE A 372 20.61 11.36 -0.66
C ILE A 372 21.01 10.96 -2.08
N ASP A 373 20.74 11.78 -3.08
CA ASP A 373 21.12 11.53 -4.47
C ASP A 373 22.66 11.51 -4.57
N PRO A 374 23.28 10.41 -5.06
CA PRO A 374 24.73 10.30 -5.18
C PRO A 374 25.35 11.33 -6.16
N PHE A 375 24.52 12.04 -6.93
CA PHE A 375 24.92 13.08 -7.88
C PHE A 375 24.46 14.50 -7.51
N ASP A 376 23.74 14.69 -6.40
CA ASP A 376 23.34 16.01 -5.90
C ASP A 376 23.05 16.00 -4.39
N SER A 377 23.98 16.53 -3.59
CA SER A 377 23.81 16.70 -2.13
C SER A 377 22.57 17.50 -1.69
N ASN A 378 21.87 18.21 -2.59
CA ASN A 378 20.61 18.88 -2.27
C ASN A 378 19.38 17.99 -2.49
N HIS A 379 19.46 17.01 -3.38
CA HIS A 379 18.35 16.13 -3.71
C HIS A 379 18.34 14.95 -2.73
N TRP A 380 17.23 14.81 -2.01
CA TRP A 380 17.06 13.79 -0.99
C TRP A 380 15.60 13.37 -0.91
N LEU A 381 15.38 12.10 -0.59
CA LEU A 381 14.06 11.47 -0.54
C LEU A 381 13.98 10.56 0.68
N TYR A 382 12.81 10.49 1.30
CA TYR A 382 12.50 9.54 2.35
C TYR A 382 11.04 9.10 2.28
N GLY A 383 10.80 7.83 2.61
CA GLY A 383 9.46 7.26 2.64
C GLY A 383 8.87 7.32 4.03
N THR A 384 7.56 7.55 4.12
CA THR A 384 6.76 7.40 5.33
C THR A 384 5.74 6.29 5.14
N GLY A 385 4.94 5.98 6.17
CA GLY A 385 3.77 5.11 6.05
C GLY A 385 2.62 5.65 5.19
N GLU A 386 2.74 6.84 4.58
CA GLU A 386 1.68 7.53 3.85
C GLU A 386 2.16 8.13 2.50
N THR A 387 3.43 8.53 2.37
CA THR A 387 3.94 9.22 1.16
C THR A 387 5.47 9.15 1.01
N ILE A 388 6.00 9.76 -0.05
CA ILE A 388 7.42 10.11 -0.18
C ILE A 388 7.57 11.61 0.01
N TYR A 389 8.41 11.99 0.99
CA TYR A 389 8.86 13.35 1.19
C TYR A 389 10.30 13.53 0.73
N GLY A 390 10.69 14.78 0.52
CA GLY A 390 12.07 15.13 0.18
C GLY A 390 12.19 16.57 -0.28
N GLY A 391 13.28 16.88 -0.97
CA GLY A 391 13.48 18.20 -1.55
C GLY A 391 14.75 18.31 -2.38
N HIS A 392 14.99 19.50 -2.91
CA HIS A 392 16.15 19.88 -3.72
C HIS A 392 16.94 21.02 -3.07
N ASP A 393 16.98 21.06 -1.74
CA ASP A 393 17.63 22.12 -0.97
C ASP A 393 18.24 21.69 0.37
N LEU A 394 18.61 20.41 0.52
CA LEU A 394 19.10 19.83 1.78
C LEU A 394 20.25 20.62 2.43
N LEU A 395 21.15 21.24 1.66
CA LEU A 395 22.26 22.05 2.19
C LEU A 395 21.79 23.31 2.94
N LYS A 396 20.52 23.74 2.79
CA LYS A 396 19.92 24.81 3.60
C LYS A 396 19.71 24.43 5.06
N TRP A 397 19.72 23.13 5.39
CA TRP A 397 19.75 22.66 6.78
C TRP A 397 20.97 23.27 7.47
N ASP A 398 22.14 23.07 6.88
CA ASP A 398 23.44 23.40 7.46
C ASP A 398 23.69 24.92 7.55
N SER A 399 23.13 25.70 6.61
CA SER A 399 23.33 27.16 6.56
C SER A 399 22.26 27.99 7.27
N SER A 400 21.03 27.51 7.30
CA SER A 400 19.85 28.35 7.62
C SER A 400 18.78 27.62 8.43
N HIS A 401 18.91 26.32 8.70
CA HIS A 401 17.89 25.51 9.34
C HIS A 401 16.50 25.73 8.71
N ASN A 402 16.42 25.63 7.38
CA ASN A 402 15.14 25.73 6.66
C ASN A 402 15.24 25.05 5.28
N ILE A 403 15.14 23.72 5.27
CA ILE A 403 14.93 22.93 4.05
C ILE A 403 13.45 22.96 3.63
N THR A 404 13.13 22.41 2.47
CA THR A 404 11.75 22.13 2.07
C THR A 404 11.45 20.65 2.28
N LEU A 405 10.48 20.33 3.16
CA LEU A 405 9.79 19.04 3.16
C LEU A 405 8.66 19.10 2.13
N LYS A 406 8.92 18.59 0.94
CA LYS A 406 7.97 18.59 -0.18
C LYS A 406 7.41 17.19 -0.40
N SER A 407 6.10 17.10 -0.65
CA SER A 407 5.46 15.85 -1.11
C SER A 407 5.89 15.53 -2.55
N LEU A 408 6.55 14.38 -2.73
CA LEU A 408 7.23 13.96 -3.96
C LEU A 408 6.81 12.55 -4.41
N ALA A 409 5.63 12.08 -4.02
CA ALA A 409 5.04 10.79 -4.43
C ALA A 409 4.08 10.91 -5.63
N VAL A 410 4.22 11.93 -6.49
CA VAL A 410 3.34 12.13 -7.64
C VAL A 410 3.47 10.95 -8.62
N GLY A 411 2.37 10.25 -8.90
CA GLY A 411 2.37 9.03 -9.72
C GLY A 411 2.55 7.72 -8.94
N ILE A 412 2.77 7.80 -7.62
CA ILE A 412 2.54 6.68 -6.71
C ILE A 412 1.09 6.76 -6.23
N GLU A 413 0.39 5.64 -6.31
CA GLU A 413 -0.93 5.44 -5.71
C GLU A 413 -0.87 4.08 -5.03
N GLU A 414 -0.95 4.01 -3.69
CA GLU A 414 -0.81 2.74 -2.94
C GLU A 414 -2.05 2.37 -2.10
N MET A 415 -3.01 3.29 -1.94
CA MET A 415 -4.19 3.11 -1.09
C MET A 415 -4.92 1.79 -1.30
N ALA A 416 -5.21 1.08 -0.20
CA ALA A 416 -6.11 -0.06 -0.20
C ALA A 416 -7.58 0.41 -0.24
N VAL A 417 -8.19 0.46 -1.41
CA VAL A 417 -9.63 0.81 -1.55
C VAL A 417 -10.51 -0.27 -0.89
N LEU A 418 -11.53 0.17 -0.14
CA LEU A 418 -12.50 -0.66 0.60
C LEU A 418 -13.95 -0.45 0.14
N GLY A 419 -14.23 0.58 -0.68
CA GLY A 419 -15.55 0.79 -1.28
C GLY A 419 -15.61 2.02 -2.16
N LEU A 420 -16.40 1.95 -3.25
CA LEU A 420 -16.56 3.04 -4.22
C LEU A 420 -18.03 3.28 -4.57
N ILE A 421 -18.45 4.53 -4.64
CA ILE A 421 -19.78 4.93 -5.14
C ILE A 421 -19.69 6.19 -6.02
N ALA A 422 -20.63 6.30 -6.98
CA ALA A 422 -20.82 7.46 -7.83
C ALA A 422 -22.33 7.83 -7.85
N PRO A 423 -22.85 8.45 -6.78
CA PRO A 423 -24.26 8.80 -6.67
C PRO A 423 -24.66 9.82 -7.74
N SER A 424 -25.82 9.63 -8.36
CA SER A 424 -26.31 10.52 -9.43
C SER A 424 -26.55 11.93 -8.90
N GLY A 425 -25.85 12.92 -9.46
CA GLY A 425 -25.92 14.32 -9.04
C GLY A 425 -24.84 14.75 -8.03
N GLY A 426 -24.01 13.82 -7.57
CA GLY A 426 -22.87 14.06 -6.69
C GLY A 426 -21.53 14.19 -7.45
N PRO A 427 -20.39 13.95 -6.77
CA PRO A 427 -19.09 13.95 -7.41
C PRO A 427 -18.94 12.80 -8.43
N PRO A 428 -17.97 12.89 -9.35
CA PRO A 428 -17.46 11.76 -10.13
C PRO A 428 -17.26 10.48 -9.29
N LEU A 429 -16.69 10.62 -8.09
CA LEU A 429 -16.41 9.50 -7.19
C LEU A 429 -16.38 9.91 -5.70
N LEU A 430 -16.83 8.98 -4.84
CA LEU A 430 -16.40 8.88 -3.45
C LEU A 430 -15.63 7.57 -3.25
N SER A 431 -14.48 7.64 -2.57
CA SER A 431 -13.69 6.47 -2.19
C SER A 431 -13.64 6.29 -0.69
N ALA A 432 -13.88 5.07 -0.23
CA ALA A 432 -13.57 4.60 1.12
C ALA A 432 -12.28 3.77 1.03
N VAL A 433 -11.29 4.10 1.86
CA VAL A 433 -9.94 3.47 1.83
C VAL A 433 -9.48 3.03 3.22
N GLY A 434 -8.49 2.14 3.25
CA GLY A 434 -7.64 1.90 4.42
C GLY A 434 -6.74 3.10 4.70
N ASP A 435 -6.27 3.20 5.94
CA ASP A 435 -5.34 4.19 6.53
C ASP A 435 -5.72 5.69 6.42
N ASP A 436 -6.14 6.18 5.26
CA ASP A 436 -6.47 7.59 4.98
C ASP A 436 -7.98 7.91 5.08
N GLY A 437 -8.78 6.93 5.50
CA GLY A 437 -10.23 7.07 5.69
C GLY A 437 -11.04 7.12 4.38
N GLY A 438 -10.85 8.12 3.53
CA GLY A 438 -11.60 8.27 2.26
C GLY A 438 -11.72 9.69 1.74
N PHE A 439 -12.19 9.85 0.49
CA PHE A 439 -12.11 11.10 -0.26
C PHE A 439 -13.35 11.42 -1.11
N TYR A 440 -13.62 12.71 -1.24
CA TYR A 440 -14.56 13.32 -2.20
C TYR A 440 -13.76 13.80 -3.41
N HIS A 441 -13.91 13.14 -4.57
CA HIS A 441 -13.15 13.47 -5.77
C HIS A 441 -13.92 14.46 -6.63
N VAL A 442 -13.51 15.73 -6.61
CA VAL A 442 -14.10 16.79 -7.47
C VAL A 442 -13.70 16.60 -8.94
N ASP A 443 -12.45 16.20 -9.16
CA ASP A 443 -11.83 15.87 -10.45
C ASP A 443 -10.95 14.64 -10.20
N LEU A 444 -10.95 13.65 -11.11
CA LEU A 444 -10.12 12.46 -11.01
C LEU A 444 -8.65 12.71 -11.40
N ASN A 445 -8.26 13.96 -11.66
CA ASN A 445 -6.91 14.36 -12.09
C ASN A 445 -6.21 15.30 -11.10
N THR A 446 -6.83 15.55 -9.95
CA THR A 446 -6.34 16.50 -8.95
C THR A 446 -6.46 15.86 -7.58
N ALA A 447 -5.38 15.88 -6.80
CA ALA A 447 -5.40 15.41 -5.42
C ALA A 447 -6.52 16.06 -4.59
N PRO A 448 -7.37 15.28 -3.89
CA PRO A 448 -8.33 15.80 -2.93
C PRO A 448 -7.67 16.75 -1.93
N SER A 449 -8.37 17.82 -1.55
CA SER A 449 -7.81 18.82 -0.65
C SER A 449 -7.76 18.39 0.81
N GLN A 450 -8.51 17.34 1.17
CA GLN A 450 -8.80 16.90 2.54
C GLN A 450 -9.49 15.52 2.49
N TYR A 451 -9.27 14.69 3.49
CA TYR A 451 -9.96 13.40 3.65
C TYR A 451 -11.36 13.56 4.32
N PHE A 452 -12.10 12.47 4.48
CA PHE A 452 -13.37 12.46 5.22
C PHE A 452 -13.17 12.75 6.72
N HIS A 453 -13.58 13.95 7.14
CA HIS A 453 -13.58 14.43 8.53
C HIS A 453 -15.01 14.49 9.10
N ASP A 454 -15.16 14.95 10.34
CA ASP A 454 -16.44 15.13 11.06
C ASP A 454 -17.45 13.95 10.97
N PRO A 455 -17.05 12.72 11.36
CA PRO A 455 -15.81 12.34 12.06
C PRO A 455 -14.71 11.80 11.13
N THR A 456 -13.45 11.97 11.53
CA THR A 456 -12.28 11.34 10.90
C THR A 456 -12.18 9.87 11.29
N TYR A 457 -11.90 9.00 10.31
CA TYR A 457 -11.64 7.56 10.52
C TYR A 457 -10.26 7.20 9.97
N SER A 458 -9.56 6.28 10.63
CA SER A 458 -8.33 5.69 10.07
C SER A 458 -8.64 4.76 8.90
N SER A 459 -9.86 4.24 8.77
CA SER A 459 -10.27 3.47 7.58
C SER A 459 -11.77 3.50 7.46
N THR A 460 -12.31 3.74 6.27
CA THR A 460 -13.74 3.58 6.02
C THR A 460 -13.99 2.17 5.47
N ASN A 461 -14.60 1.30 6.27
CA ASN A 461 -14.84 -0.10 5.93
C ASN A 461 -16.10 -0.33 5.09
N GLY A 462 -16.91 0.71 4.87
CA GLY A 462 -18.08 0.63 4.00
C GLY A 462 -18.69 1.99 3.70
N ILE A 463 -19.24 2.14 2.50
CA ILE A 463 -19.92 3.34 2.03
C ILE A 463 -21.10 2.97 1.09
N ASP A 464 -22.25 3.63 1.21
CA ASP A 464 -23.43 3.40 0.37
C ASP A 464 -24.35 4.63 0.31
N TYR A 465 -25.15 4.76 -0.76
CA TYR A 465 -26.08 5.88 -0.95
C TYR A 465 -27.55 5.43 -0.98
N ALA A 466 -28.48 6.32 -0.64
CA ALA A 466 -29.92 6.10 -0.71
C ALA A 466 -30.43 6.27 -2.15
N GLY A 467 -31.09 5.27 -2.72
CA GLY A 467 -31.43 5.30 -4.15
C GLY A 467 -32.50 6.32 -4.57
N ASN A 468 -33.54 6.53 -3.75
CA ASN A 468 -34.56 7.57 -3.97
C ASN A 468 -34.07 8.97 -3.56
N LYS A 469 -32.95 9.07 -2.83
CA LYS A 469 -32.31 10.34 -2.42
C LYS A 469 -30.78 10.27 -2.55
N PRO A 470 -30.20 10.29 -3.76
CA PRO A 470 -28.76 10.01 -3.95
C PRO A 470 -27.78 10.93 -3.21
N SER A 471 -28.22 12.10 -2.72
CA SER A 471 -27.41 12.97 -1.86
C SER A 471 -27.24 12.44 -0.42
N TYR A 472 -28.08 11.51 0.00
CA TYR A 472 -28.00 10.86 1.31
C TYR A 472 -27.04 9.67 1.22
N ILE A 473 -25.97 9.72 2.02
CA ILE A 473 -24.87 8.75 2.02
C ILE A 473 -24.58 8.34 3.46
N VAL A 474 -24.27 7.06 3.66
CA VAL A 474 -23.73 6.53 4.91
C VAL A 474 -22.31 6.03 4.68
N ARG A 475 -21.44 6.23 5.67
CA ARG A 475 -20.16 5.53 5.77
C ARG A 475 -19.99 4.94 7.18
N ALA A 476 -19.24 3.85 7.28
CA ALA A 476 -18.79 3.30 8.56
C ALA A 476 -17.28 3.04 8.54
N GLY A 477 -16.61 3.30 9.66
CA GLY A 477 -15.16 3.22 9.73
C GLY A 477 -14.58 3.30 11.14
N SER A 478 -13.27 3.07 11.21
CA SER A 478 -12.54 2.87 12.46
C SER A 478 -12.18 4.18 13.16
N SER A 479 -12.59 4.29 14.42
CA SER A 479 -12.13 5.30 15.37
C SER A 479 -12.17 4.75 16.80
N SER A 480 -11.17 5.08 17.61
CA SER A 480 -11.11 4.72 19.03
C SER A 480 -11.91 5.68 19.94
N THR A 481 -12.24 6.87 19.45
CA THR A 481 -12.83 7.97 20.24
C THR A 481 -14.12 8.56 19.67
N LEU A 482 -14.41 8.36 18.39
CA LEU A 482 -15.57 8.94 17.69
C LEU A 482 -16.61 7.86 17.31
N PRO A 483 -17.90 8.23 17.06
CA PRO A 483 -18.90 7.33 16.49
C PRO A 483 -18.45 6.77 15.13
N THR A 484 -18.51 5.45 14.98
CA THR A 484 -17.98 4.70 13.82
C THR A 484 -18.95 4.63 12.63
N VAL A 485 -20.09 5.31 12.70
CA VAL A 485 -21.02 5.51 11.58
C VAL A 485 -21.26 7.01 11.41
N SER A 486 -21.30 7.48 10.16
CA SER A 486 -21.63 8.86 9.83
C SER A 486 -22.47 8.96 8.57
N LEU A 487 -23.24 10.05 8.50
CA LEU A 487 -24.20 10.34 7.46
C LEU A 487 -23.85 11.66 6.77
N SER A 488 -24.19 11.75 5.49
CA SER A 488 -24.16 12.97 4.70
C SER A 488 -25.51 13.14 4.00
N THR A 489 -25.86 14.39 3.66
CA THR A 489 -27.06 14.73 2.88
C THR A 489 -26.76 15.56 1.62
N ASP A 490 -25.47 15.81 1.35
CA ASP A 490 -24.94 16.65 0.28
C ASP A 490 -23.92 15.89 -0.61
N TYR A 491 -24.17 14.60 -0.82
CA TYR A 491 -23.32 13.70 -1.61
C TYR A 491 -21.93 13.41 -1.01
N GLY A 492 -21.80 13.42 0.32
CA GLY A 492 -20.54 13.14 1.01
C GLY A 492 -19.56 14.31 1.08
N LEU A 493 -20.02 15.52 0.73
CA LEU A 493 -19.20 16.74 0.81
C LEU A 493 -19.01 17.18 2.26
N THR A 494 -20.06 17.11 3.07
CA THR A 494 -20.00 17.25 4.53
C THR A 494 -20.58 16.02 5.21
N TRP A 495 -20.10 15.75 6.43
CA TRP A 495 -20.49 14.60 7.24
C TRP A 495 -21.03 15.02 8.60
N SER A 496 -21.75 14.11 9.25
CA SER A 496 -22.17 14.22 10.63
C SER A 496 -22.20 12.84 11.26
N ALA A 497 -21.74 12.72 12.49
CA ALA A 497 -21.77 11.46 13.24
C ALA A 497 -23.22 10.96 13.43
N ASP A 498 -23.46 9.67 13.15
CA ASP A 498 -24.69 9.00 13.57
C ASP A 498 -24.51 8.50 15.01
N TYR A 499 -25.10 9.22 15.97
CA TYR A 499 -25.06 8.89 17.38
C TYR A 499 -25.89 7.63 17.76
N ALA A 500 -26.48 6.92 16.78
CA ALA A 500 -26.85 5.52 16.96
C ALA A 500 -25.61 4.64 17.25
N ALA A 501 -24.44 5.02 16.73
CA ALA A 501 -23.14 4.39 16.96
C ALA A 501 -22.30 5.12 18.02
N SER A 502 -21.27 4.43 18.51
CA SER A 502 -20.19 4.97 19.35
C SER A 502 -18.84 4.38 18.90
N SER A 503 -17.73 4.74 19.54
CA SER A 503 -16.43 4.09 19.29
C SER A 503 -16.38 2.61 19.69
N SER A 504 -17.38 2.09 20.40
CA SER A 504 -17.53 0.65 20.67
C SER A 504 -18.41 -0.07 19.64
N THR A 505 -19.03 0.63 18.70
CA THR A 505 -19.76 0.02 17.59
C THR A 505 -18.73 -0.44 16.55
N VAL A 506 -18.56 -1.76 16.40
CA VAL A 506 -17.60 -2.32 15.45
C VAL A 506 -18.00 -1.94 14.01
N PRO A 507 -17.13 -1.26 13.23
CA PRO A 507 -17.43 -0.83 11.87
C PRO A 507 -17.41 -2.02 10.89
N GLY A 508 -17.81 -1.77 9.65
CA GLY A 508 -17.81 -2.77 8.58
C GLY A 508 -18.60 -2.30 7.36
N ALA A 509 -19.09 -3.23 6.56
CA ALA A 509 -19.90 -2.91 5.39
C ALA A 509 -21.24 -2.29 5.81
N VAL A 510 -21.75 -1.33 5.02
CA VAL A 510 -23.03 -0.66 5.26
C VAL A 510 -23.92 -0.68 4.02
N ALA A 511 -25.23 -0.65 4.26
CA ALA A 511 -26.25 -0.40 3.26
C ALA A 511 -27.29 0.60 3.77
N LEU A 512 -27.64 1.58 2.94
CA LEU A 512 -28.61 2.64 3.26
C LEU A 512 -29.91 2.41 2.49
N SER A 513 -31.05 2.45 3.18
CA SER A 513 -32.37 2.26 2.56
C SER A 513 -32.65 3.28 1.44
N ALA A 514 -33.57 2.94 0.53
CA ALA A 514 -33.86 3.77 -0.64
C ALA A 514 -34.18 5.24 -0.29
N ASP A 515 -34.89 5.50 0.81
CA ASP A 515 -35.27 6.84 1.27
C ASP A 515 -34.28 7.46 2.27
N GLY A 516 -33.16 6.78 2.59
CA GLY A 516 -32.09 7.30 3.44
C GLY A 516 -32.43 7.36 4.93
N ASP A 517 -33.33 6.49 5.40
CA ASP A 517 -33.86 6.50 6.77
C ASP A 517 -33.46 5.30 7.63
N THR A 518 -32.81 4.29 7.05
CA THR A 518 -32.48 3.03 7.71
C THR A 518 -31.07 2.59 7.31
N VAL A 519 -30.19 2.43 8.30
CA VAL A 519 -28.81 1.96 8.14
C VAL A 519 -28.72 0.50 8.57
N LEU A 520 -28.38 -0.38 7.63
CA LEU A 520 -27.95 -1.74 7.90
C LEU A 520 -26.42 -1.78 7.95
N LEU A 521 -25.86 -2.22 9.07
CA LEU A 521 -24.43 -2.38 9.30
C LEU A 521 -24.10 -3.87 9.44
N MET A 522 -23.07 -4.32 8.73
CA MET A 522 -22.44 -5.63 8.90
C MET A 522 -21.05 -5.43 9.52
N PRO A 523 -20.91 -5.55 10.86
CA PRO A 523 -19.63 -5.40 11.53
C PRO A 523 -18.59 -6.42 11.05
N THR A 524 -17.30 -6.04 11.09
CA THR A 524 -16.17 -6.95 10.86
C THR A 524 -16.06 -8.06 11.91
N SER A 525 -16.71 -7.90 13.06
CA SER A 525 -16.94 -8.97 14.03
C SER A 525 -18.23 -8.74 14.83
N GLY A 526 -18.96 -9.81 15.13
CA GLY A 526 -20.25 -9.75 15.84
C GLY A 526 -21.47 -10.00 14.93
N SER A 527 -22.67 -9.67 15.43
CA SER A 527 -23.92 -9.85 14.69
C SER A 527 -24.25 -8.63 13.83
N PRO A 528 -25.02 -8.77 12.73
CA PRO A 528 -25.45 -7.63 11.93
C PRO A 528 -26.38 -6.70 12.72
N LEU A 529 -26.34 -5.40 12.44
CA LEU A 529 -27.02 -4.36 13.20
C LEU A 529 -27.89 -3.48 12.29
N ILE A 530 -29.03 -3.02 12.80
CA ILE A 530 -29.97 -2.12 12.11
C ILE A 530 -30.27 -0.89 12.97
N SER A 531 -30.19 0.29 12.36
CA SER A 531 -30.68 1.57 12.90
C SER A 531 -31.76 2.14 11.99
N LYS A 532 -32.84 2.67 12.57
CA LYS A 532 -33.93 3.36 11.86
C LYS A 532 -34.09 4.76 12.42
N TYR A 533 -34.12 5.78 11.56
CA TYR A 533 -34.23 7.18 11.94
C TYR A 533 -33.20 7.60 13.02
N THR A 534 -31.93 7.18 12.85
CA THR A 534 -30.83 7.38 13.82
C THR A 534 -31.13 6.89 15.25
N SER A 535 -32.04 5.92 15.40
CA SER A 535 -32.27 5.23 16.68
C SER A 535 -31.12 4.28 17.00
N SER A 536 -30.88 3.99 18.28
CA SER A 536 -29.83 3.06 18.71
C SER A 536 -29.86 1.73 17.94
N PHE A 537 -28.67 1.27 17.52
CA PHE A 537 -28.54 0.01 16.78
C PHE A 537 -29.13 -1.19 17.55
N SER A 538 -29.82 -2.06 16.82
CA SER A 538 -30.39 -3.32 17.33
C SER A 538 -29.94 -4.50 16.47
N THR A 539 -29.93 -5.72 17.03
CA THR A 539 -29.45 -6.90 16.31
C THR A 539 -30.46 -7.39 15.27
N VAL A 540 -29.98 -7.59 14.05
CA VAL A 540 -30.73 -8.20 12.95
C VAL A 540 -30.85 -9.70 13.17
N SER A 541 -32.00 -10.29 12.80
CA SER A 541 -32.22 -11.74 12.89
C SER A 541 -32.31 -12.39 11.51
N GLY A 542 -31.86 -13.65 11.42
CA GLY A 542 -31.95 -14.47 10.20
C GLY A 542 -30.87 -14.23 9.14
N LEU A 543 -30.01 -13.22 9.32
CA LEU A 543 -28.82 -12.99 8.48
C LEU A 543 -27.53 -13.40 9.25
N PRO A 544 -26.65 -14.23 8.68
CA PRO A 544 -25.38 -14.59 9.31
C PRO A 544 -24.40 -13.41 9.45
N PRO A 545 -23.50 -13.42 10.45
CA PRO A 545 -22.31 -12.57 10.49
C PRO A 545 -21.48 -12.66 9.21
N LEU A 546 -20.82 -11.56 8.85
CA LEU A 546 -19.98 -11.42 7.64
C LEU A 546 -20.71 -11.69 6.31
N ALA A 547 -22.04 -11.63 6.28
CA ALA A 547 -22.79 -11.71 5.04
C ALA A 547 -22.58 -10.45 4.18
N VAL A 548 -22.52 -10.62 2.86
CA VAL A 548 -22.59 -9.50 1.91
C VAL A 548 -23.96 -8.85 2.02
N ILE A 549 -24.02 -7.52 2.12
CA ILE A 549 -25.28 -6.76 2.24
C ILE A 549 -25.47 -5.74 1.12
N ALA A 550 -26.74 -5.50 0.78
CA ALA A 550 -27.17 -4.40 -0.09
C ALA A 550 -28.59 -3.97 0.28
N SER A 551 -28.96 -2.73 -0.06
CA SER A 551 -30.34 -2.25 -0.04
C SER A 551 -30.92 -2.28 -1.45
N ASP A 552 -32.24 -2.44 -1.55
CA ASP A 552 -32.95 -2.07 -2.77
C ASP A 552 -32.89 -0.55 -2.95
N LYS A 553 -32.66 -0.09 -4.18
CA LYS A 553 -32.47 1.34 -4.47
C LYS A 553 -33.77 2.07 -4.84
N SER A 554 -34.90 1.38 -4.88
CA SER A 554 -36.21 1.99 -5.15
C SER A 554 -37.27 1.65 -4.11
N ASN A 555 -37.22 0.47 -3.50
CA ASN A 555 -38.13 0.07 -2.42
C ASN A 555 -37.46 0.20 -1.04
N ASN A 556 -37.89 1.20 -0.26
CA ASN A 556 -37.32 1.53 1.04
C ASN A 556 -37.37 0.39 2.09
N THR A 557 -38.29 -0.57 1.97
CA THR A 557 -38.43 -1.65 2.96
C THR A 557 -37.61 -2.91 2.65
N VAL A 558 -36.90 -2.94 1.50
CA VAL A 558 -36.24 -4.17 1.02
C VAL A 558 -34.72 -4.09 1.16
N PHE A 559 -34.16 -5.12 1.79
CA PHE A 559 -32.72 -5.34 1.90
C PHE A 559 -32.36 -6.77 1.49
N TYR A 560 -31.11 -6.93 1.03
CA TYR A 560 -30.56 -8.16 0.48
C TYR A 560 -29.33 -8.61 1.26
N GLY A 561 -29.17 -9.93 1.40
CA GLY A 561 -28.06 -10.55 2.11
C GLY A 561 -27.52 -11.78 1.35
N GLY A 562 -26.23 -12.02 1.41
CA GLY A 562 -25.56 -13.15 0.76
C GLY A 562 -24.54 -13.81 1.68
N TYR A 563 -24.68 -15.12 1.92
CA TYR A 563 -23.76 -15.87 2.77
C TYR A 563 -23.73 -17.35 2.38
N ALA A 564 -22.53 -17.95 2.35
CA ALA A 564 -22.34 -19.39 2.06
C ALA A 564 -23.19 -19.90 0.87
N GLY A 565 -23.04 -19.25 -0.30
CA GLY A 565 -23.81 -19.54 -1.52
C GLY A 565 -25.33 -19.39 -1.42
N SER A 566 -25.84 -18.75 -0.35
CA SER A 566 -27.27 -18.60 -0.08
C SER A 566 -27.68 -17.13 -0.11
N PHE A 567 -28.83 -16.85 -0.71
CA PHE A 567 -29.39 -15.49 -0.82
C PHE A 567 -30.54 -15.29 0.18
N TYR A 568 -30.57 -14.12 0.79
CA TYR A 568 -31.49 -13.72 1.85
C TYR A 568 -32.16 -12.39 1.49
N THR A 569 -33.44 -12.27 1.82
CA THR A 569 -34.21 -11.02 1.63
C THR A 569 -34.89 -10.63 2.93
N SER A 570 -34.86 -9.34 3.24
CA SER A 570 -35.70 -8.66 4.22
C SER A 570 -36.71 -7.79 3.49
N THR A 571 -37.95 -7.73 3.98
CA THR A 571 -39.02 -6.86 3.45
C THR A 571 -39.63 -5.94 4.52
N ASP A 572 -39.06 -5.95 5.74
CA ASP A 572 -39.50 -5.19 6.92
C ASP A 572 -38.57 -4.02 7.26
N GLY A 573 -37.76 -3.59 6.28
CA GLY A 573 -36.71 -2.58 6.46
C GLY A 573 -35.53 -3.10 7.28
N GLY A 574 -35.03 -4.29 6.94
CA GLY A 574 -33.77 -4.84 7.46
C GLY A 574 -33.81 -5.42 8.88
N VAL A 575 -34.99 -5.63 9.48
CA VAL A 575 -35.12 -6.14 10.86
C VAL A 575 -35.00 -7.66 10.90
N THR A 576 -35.65 -8.34 9.96
CA THR A 576 -35.57 -9.80 9.81
C THR A 576 -35.22 -10.17 8.36
N PHE A 577 -34.36 -11.16 8.20
CA PHE A 577 -33.98 -11.74 6.91
C PHE A 577 -34.43 -13.19 6.83
N THR A 578 -34.95 -13.58 5.67
CA THR A 578 -35.28 -14.97 5.36
C THR A 578 -34.44 -15.45 4.18
N LYS A 579 -33.81 -16.62 4.32
CA LYS A 579 -33.15 -17.32 3.21
C LYS A 579 -34.20 -17.64 2.14
N GLN A 580 -34.01 -17.12 0.93
CA GLN A 580 -34.88 -17.38 -0.21
C GLN A 580 -34.40 -18.62 -0.97
N VAL A 581 -33.15 -18.62 -1.42
CA VAL A 581 -32.58 -19.64 -2.30
C VAL A 581 -31.13 -19.98 -1.95
N SER A 582 -30.64 -21.09 -2.49
CA SER A 582 -29.21 -21.33 -2.71
C SER A 582 -28.88 -21.10 -4.19
N LEU A 583 -27.77 -20.41 -4.46
CA LEU A 583 -27.29 -20.04 -5.78
C LEU A 583 -26.52 -21.22 -6.40
N GLY A 584 -27.27 -22.24 -6.83
CA GLY A 584 -26.70 -23.45 -7.42
C GLY A 584 -25.80 -24.21 -6.45
N SER A 585 -24.57 -24.48 -6.88
CA SER A 585 -23.51 -25.14 -6.09
C SER A 585 -22.50 -24.15 -5.49
N SER A 586 -22.78 -22.85 -5.51
CA SER A 586 -21.93 -21.82 -4.91
C SER A 586 -21.62 -22.11 -3.44
N SER A 587 -20.37 -21.88 -3.04
CA SER A 587 -19.95 -21.85 -1.64
C SER A 587 -19.80 -20.43 -1.09
N ALA A 588 -19.72 -19.40 -1.95
CA ALA A 588 -19.54 -18.00 -1.54
C ALA A 588 -20.38 -17.03 -2.40
N VAL A 589 -21.07 -16.09 -1.74
CA VAL A 589 -21.62 -14.90 -2.40
C VAL A 589 -20.62 -13.78 -2.20
N ASN A 590 -20.12 -13.20 -3.29
CA ASN A 590 -19.03 -12.23 -3.26
C ASN A 590 -19.55 -10.79 -3.27
N ALA A 591 -20.45 -10.45 -4.21
CA ALA A 591 -21.06 -9.13 -4.27
C ALA A 591 -22.55 -9.20 -4.62
N ILE A 592 -23.35 -8.29 -4.05
CA ILE A 592 -24.75 -8.05 -4.42
C ILE A 592 -24.86 -6.61 -4.95
N ARG A 593 -25.64 -6.43 -6.01
CA ARG A 593 -26.00 -5.10 -6.56
C ARG A 593 -27.47 -5.08 -6.95
N ALA A 594 -28.26 -4.20 -6.35
CA ALA A 594 -29.62 -3.90 -6.79
C ALA A 594 -29.60 -2.89 -7.94
N HIS A 595 -30.56 -2.99 -8.85
CA HIS A 595 -30.74 -2.02 -9.94
C HIS A 595 -31.06 -0.63 -9.36
N PRO A 596 -30.46 0.46 -9.86
CA PRO A 596 -30.58 1.79 -9.24
C PRO A 596 -32.00 2.37 -9.25
N THR A 597 -32.86 1.92 -10.17
CA THR A 597 -34.21 2.50 -10.40
C THR A 597 -35.34 1.48 -10.58
N ILE A 598 -35.09 0.18 -10.36
CA ILE A 598 -36.10 -0.88 -10.54
C ILE A 598 -36.09 -1.76 -9.29
N ALA A 599 -37.14 -1.64 -8.47
CA ALA A 599 -37.30 -2.45 -7.27
C ALA A 599 -37.37 -3.95 -7.59
N GLY A 600 -36.63 -4.75 -6.84
CA GLY A 600 -36.59 -6.20 -6.97
C GLY A 600 -35.76 -6.75 -8.12
N ASP A 601 -35.15 -5.89 -8.94
CA ASP A 601 -34.10 -6.29 -9.88
C ASP A 601 -32.74 -6.27 -9.15
N VAL A 602 -32.14 -7.45 -8.99
CA VAL A 602 -30.95 -7.66 -8.17
C VAL A 602 -30.02 -8.73 -8.74
N TRP A 603 -28.73 -8.44 -8.68
CA TRP A 603 -27.64 -9.30 -9.13
C TRP A 603 -26.81 -9.80 -7.96
N ALA A 604 -26.33 -11.04 -8.06
CA ALA A 604 -25.39 -11.64 -7.11
C ALA A 604 -24.24 -12.33 -7.86
N SER A 605 -22.99 -11.98 -7.54
CA SER A 605 -21.80 -12.67 -8.03
C SER A 605 -21.30 -13.68 -7.00
N THR A 606 -20.74 -14.79 -7.48
CA THR A 606 -20.37 -15.95 -6.67
C THR A 606 -19.07 -16.59 -7.17
N ASP A 607 -18.53 -17.51 -6.37
CA ASP A 607 -17.50 -18.48 -6.77
C ASP A 607 -17.91 -19.41 -7.93
N THR A 608 -19.18 -19.40 -8.34
CA THR A 608 -19.71 -20.18 -9.47
C THR A 608 -20.42 -19.31 -10.53
N GLY A 609 -20.06 -18.02 -10.63
CA GLY A 609 -20.53 -17.12 -11.71
C GLY A 609 -21.51 -16.04 -11.25
N LEU A 610 -22.24 -15.47 -12.20
CA LEU A 610 -23.17 -14.36 -12.01
C LEU A 610 -24.64 -14.81 -12.07
N TRP A 611 -25.46 -14.26 -11.18
CA TRP A 611 -26.87 -14.61 -11.00
C TRP A 611 -27.76 -13.37 -11.06
N HIS A 612 -28.92 -13.47 -11.72
CA HIS A 612 -29.90 -12.39 -11.87
C HIS A 612 -31.27 -12.76 -11.29
N SER A 613 -31.90 -11.86 -10.56
CA SER A 613 -33.29 -11.94 -10.10
C SER A 613 -34.05 -10.67 -10.50
N THR A 614 -35.31 -10.83 -10.91
CA THR A 614 -36.25 -9.72 -11.17
C THR A 614 -37.45 -9.76 -10.21
N ASN A 615 -37.30 -10.41 -9.05
CA ASN A 615 -38.36 -10.65 -8.08
C ASN A 615 -37.84 -10.65 -6.63
N SER A 616 -37.01 -9.66 -6.30
CA SER A 616 -36.44 -9.41 -4.96
C SER A 616 -35.72 -10.62 -4.36
N GLY A 617 -35.07 -11.41 -5.20
CA GLY A 617 -34.28 -12.58 -4.81
C GLY A 617 -35.07 -13.85 -4.48
N SER A 618 -36.39 -13.88 -4.73
CA SER A 618 -37.20 -15.09 -4.52
C SER A 618 -36.89 -16.21 -5.52
N SER A 619 -36.33 -15.89 -6.68
CA SER A 619 -35.68 -16.84 -7.59
C SER A 619 -34.57 -16.17 -8.40
N PHE A 620 -33.52 -16.92 -8.76
CA PHE A 620 -32.43 -16.44 -9.61
C PHE A 620 -32.26 -17.31 -10.87
N ILE A 621 -31.79 -16.67 -11.93
CA ILE A 621 -31.29 -17.29 -13.16
C ILE A 621 -29.77 -17.12 -13.18
N GLN A 622 -29.01 -18.20 -13.39
CA GLN A 622 -27.58 -18.14 -13.62
C GLN A 622 -27.30 -17.68 -15.05
N ILE A 623 -26.32 -16.78 -15.24
CA ILE A 623 -25.92 -16.31 -16.55
C ILE A 623 -25.06 -17.38 -17.25
N GLY A 624 -25.56 -17.92 -18.36
CA GLY A 624 -25.03 -19.14 -19.00
C GLY A 624 -23.91 -18.95 -20.04
N SER A 625 -23.24 -17.80 -20.08
CA SER A 625 -22.33 -17.39 -21.16
C SER A 625 -20.83 -17.63 -20.87
N GLY A 626 -20.49 -18.74 -20.19
CA GLY A 626 -19.09 -19.02 -19.81
C GLY A 626 -18.54 -18.21 -18.62
N CYS A 627 -19.36 -17.38 -17.97
CA CYS A 627 -19.01 -16.70 -16.72
C CYS A 627 -19.01 -17.70 -15.54
N THR A 628 -17.83 -18.22 -15.17
CA THR A 628 -17.66 -19.27 -14.14
C THR A 628 -17.40 -18.74 -12.75
N ALA A 629 -16.99 -17.48 -12.59
CA ALA A 629 -16.85 -16.80 -11.30
C ALA A 629 -17.07 -15.29 -11.44
N GLY A 630 -17.49 -14.63 -10.37
CA GLY A 630 -17.57 -13.17 -10.29
C GLY A 630 -17.22 -12.67 -8.89
N TRP A 631 -16.29 -11.72 -8.80
CA TRP A 631 -15.69 -11.30 -7.54
C TRP A 631 -16.29 -9.98 -7.07
N SER A 632 -16.14 -8.94 -7.87
CA SER A 632 -16.64 -7.58 -7.56
C SER A 632 -17.14 -6.94 -8.84
N PHE A 633 -18.24 -6.20 -8.77
CA PHE A 633 -18.83 -5.56 -9.94
C PHE A 633 -19.62 -4.29 -9.58
N GLY A 634 -19.75 -3.41 -10.57
CA GLY A 634 -20.57 -2.21 -10.55
C GLY A 634 -21.72 -2.28 -11.56
N LEU A 635 -22.65 -1.33 -11.42
CA LEU A 635 -23.66 -1.02 -12.43
C LEU A 635 -23.36 0.38 -12.98
N GLY A 636 -23.21 0.47 -14.29
CA GLY A 636 -22.82 1.68 -15.02
C GLY A 636 -23.97 2.36 -15.73
N LYS A 637 -23.66 3.45 -16.44
CA LYS A 637 -24.59 4.17 -17.32
C LYS A 637 -24.98 3.27 -18.50
N ALA A 638 -26.28 3.08 -18.74
CA ALA A 638 -26.76 2.37 -19.93
C ALA A 638 -26.46 3.16 -21.21
N ALA A 639 -26.24 2.46 -22.33
CA ALA A 639 -25.97 3.08 -23.64
C ALA A 639 -27.06 4.09 -24.06
N ASN A 640 -28.32 3.81 -23.72
CA ASN A 640 -29.44 4.73 -23.88
C ASN A 640 -30.48 4.48 -22.78
N THR A 641 -31.50 5.34 -22.70
CA THR A 641 -32.55 5.32 -21.66
C THR A 641 -33.48 4.10 -21.68
N THR A 642 -33.41 3.25 -22.71
CA THR A 642 -34.17 1.99 -22.83
C THR A 642 -33.31 0.74 -22.66
N SER A 643 -31.99 0.89 -22.59
CA SER A 643 -31.03 -0.19 -22.38
C SER A 643 -30.84 -0.50 -20.89
N TYR A 644 -30.35 -1.70 -20.61
CA TYR A 644 -29.98 -2.09 -19.25
C TYR A 644 -28.68 -1.38 -18.80
N PRO A 645 -28.47 -1.11 -17.49
CA PRO A 645 -27.17 -0.69 -16.97
C PRO A 645 -26.03 -1.62 -17.41
N VAL A 646 -24.90 -1.05 -17.81
CA VAL A 646 -23.69 -1.85 -18.10
C VAL A 646 -23.23 -2.51 -16.81
N ILE A 647 -23.03 -3.82 -16.83
CA ILE A 647 -22.42 -4.56 -15.73
C ILE A 647 -20.92 -4.61 -16.03
N PHE A 648 -20.09 -4.16 -15.10
CA PHE A 648 -18.62 -4.21 -15.25
C PHE A 648 -17.97 -4.68 -13.97
N GLY A 649 -16.87 -5.42 -14.08
CA GLY A 649 -16.08 -5.83 -12.93
C GLY A 649 -15.17 -7.03 -13.13
N PHE A 650 -14.68 -7.58 -12.03
CA PHE A 650 -13.78 -8.73 -12.04
C PHE A 650 -14.58 -10.03 -12.12
N PHE A 651 -14.44 -10.71 -13.25
CA PHE A 651 -15.10 -11.97 -13.56
C PHE A 651 -14.09 -12.99 -14.09
N THR A 652 -14.44 -14.27 -14.02
CA THR A 652 -13.79 -15.33 -14.80
C THR A 652 -14.75 -15.73 -15.92
N VAL A 653 -14.42 -15.41 -17.17
CA VAL A 653 -15.23 -15.74 -18.36
C VAL A 653 -14.36 -16.55 -19.32
N ASP A 654 -14.90 -17.68 -19.79
CA ASP A 654 -14.21 -18.61 -20.70
C ASP A 654 -12.80 -19.03 -20.24
N GLY A 655 -12.62 -19.12 -18.91
CA GLY A 655 -11.35 -19.49 -18.26
C GLY A 655 -10.37 -18.34 -18.00
N VAL A 656 -10.69 -17.11 -18.42
CA VAL A 656 -9.86 -15.92 -18.20
C VAL A 656 -10.43 -15.10 -17.04
N THR A 657 -9.65 -14.91 -15.96
CA THR A 657 -9.96 -13.96 -14.88
C THR A 657 -9.38 -12.60 -15.23
N ALA A 658 -10.23 -11.59 -15.40
CA ALA A 658 -9.84 -10.26 -15.83
C ALA A 658 -10.92 -9.22 -15.45
N LEU A 659 -10.70 -7.96 -15.82
CA LEU A 659 -11.72 -6.93 -15.78
C LEU A 659 -12.57 -7.01 -17.06
N PHE A 660 -13.88 -7.25 -16.91
CA PHE A 660 -14.82 -7.35 -18.01
C PHE A 660 -15.96 -6.32 -17.91
N LYS A 661 -16.64 -6.07 -19.03
CA LYS A 661 -18.00 -5.51 -19.06
C LYS A 661 -18.96 -6.36 -19.89
N THR A 662 -20.25 -6.18 -19.66
CA THR A 662 -21.36 -6.65 -20.50
C THR A 662 -22.48 -5.61 -20.54
N GLU A 663 -23.05 -5.41 -21.72
CA GLU A 663 -24.09 -4.39 -21.99
C GLU A 663 -25.46 -5.02 -22.29
N ASP A 664 -25.52 -6.35 -22.34
CA ASP A 664 -26.68 -7.15 -22.75
C ASP A 664 -27.11 -8.16 -21.66
N LYS A 665 -26.76 -7.89 -20.40
CA LYS A 665 -27.03 -8.71 -19.20
C LYS A 665 -26.27 -10.04 -19.20
N GLY A 666 -25.04 -10.03 -19.70
CA GLY A 666 -24.14 -11.19 -19.69
C GLY A 666 -24.44 -12.20 -20.78
N VAL A 667 -24.92 -11.77 -21.95
CA VAL A 667 -24.96 -12.64 -23.13
C VAL A 667 -23.62 -12.57 -23.86
N ASN A 668 -23.06 -11.37 -24.00
CA ASN A 668 -21.70 -11.13 -24.50
C ASN A 668 -20.86 -10.40 -23.45
N TRP A 669 -19.57 -10.75 -23.40
CA TRP A 669 -18.60 -10.16 -22.48
C TRP A 669 -17.43 -9.56 -23.27
N GLN A 670 -16.99 -8.37 -22.85
CA GLN A 670 -15.81 -7.69 -23.37
C GLN A 670 -14.78 -7.55 -22.24
N ILE A 671 -13.55 -8.04 -22.44
CA ILE A 671 -12.42 -7.70 -21.57
C ILE A 671 -12.10 -6.21 -21.78
N ILE A 672 -11.93 -5.47 -20.68
CA ILE A 672 -11.57 -4.05 -20.68
C ILE A 672 -10.24 -3.74 -19.96
N SER A 673 -9.64 -4.73 -19.30
CA SER A 673 -8.20 -4.74 -18.96
C SER A 673 -7.34 -5.25 -20.13
N ASP A 674 -6.02 -5.23 -19.99
CA ASP A 674 -5.09 -5.81 -20.96
C ASP A 674 -3.86 -6.45 -20.27
N ALA A 675 -2.84 -6.85 -21.04
CA ALA A 675 -1.65 -7.53 -20.51
C ALA A 675 -0.67 -6.59 -19.77
N ALA A 676 -0.79 -5.28 -19.93
CA ALA A 676 -0.05 -4.27 -19.17
C ALA A 676 -0.80 -3.85 -17.90
N HIS A 677 -2.11 -4.09 -17.80
CA HIS A 677 -2.96 -3.67 -16.70
C HIS A 677 -3.76 -4.86 -16.11
N GLY A 678 -3.13 -5.61 -15.21
CA GLY A 678 -3.62 -6.88 -14.67
C GLY A 678 -4.41 -6.79 -13.35
N PHE A 679 -4.19 -5.74 -12.56
CA PHE A 679 -4.94 -5.40 -11.34
C PHE A 679 -4.95 -6.47 -10.22
N GLY A 680 -3.90 -7.30 -10.16
CA GLY A 680 -3.62 -8.21 -9.05
C GLY A 680 -4.78 -9.16 -8.68
N ALA A 681 -5.00 -9.35 -7.38
CA ALA A 681 -5.92 -10.36 -6.86
C ALA A 681 -7.39 -9.96 -7.05
N SER A 682 -8.03 -10.47 -8.11
CA SER A 682 -9.46 -10.21 -8.39
C SER A 682 -10.38 -10.57 -7.21
N SER A 683 -10.02 -11.59 -6.43
CA SER A 683 -10.75 -12.00 -5.21
C SER A 683 -10.51 -11.09 -3.98
N ALA A 684 -9.49 -10.25 -3.98
CA ALA A 684 -9.28 -9.22 -2.95
C ALA A 684 -10.14 -7.97 -3.21
N ASN A 685 -10.65 -7.82 -4.43
CA ASN A 685 -11.33 -6.59 -4.88
C ASN A 685 -12.83 -6.57 -4.51
N VAL A 686 -13.27 -7.53 -3.71
CA VAL A 686 -14.67 -7.80 -3.33
C VAL A 686 -15.22 -6.67 -2.43
N GLY A 687 -15.98 -5.76 -3.05
CA GLY A 687 -16.50 -4.55 -2.41
C GLY A 687 -16.20 -3.27 -3.20
N ASN A 688 -15.06 -3.26 -3.89
CA ASN A 688 -14.34 -2.05 -4.30
C ASN A 688 -14.74 -1.53 -5.69
N MET A 689 -16.02 -1.64 -6.05
CA MET A 689 -16.51 -1.23 -7.37
C MET A 689 -17.70 -0.30 -7.32
N VAL A 690 -17.62 0.72 -8.18
CA VAL A 690 -18.51 1.87 -8.26
C VAL A 690 -19.97 1.45 -8.40
N ARG A 691 -20.80 1.84 -7.44
CA ARG A 691 -22.26 1.83 -7.55
C ARG A 691 -22.71 3.15 -8.21
N ARG A 692 -23.09 3.17 -9.49
CA ARG A 692 -23.55 4.38 -10.21
C ARG A 692 -25.09 4.39 -10.39
N ALA A 693 -25.70 5.57 -10.33
CA ALA A 693 -27.11 5.80 -10.65
C ALA A 693 -27.28 6.66 -11.94
N GLN A 694 -28.51 6.85 -12.42
CA GLN A 694 -28.86 7.41 -13.73
C GLN A 694 -30.08 8.35 -13.62
N TRP A 695 -30.32 9.38 -14.45
CA TRP A 695 -29.65 9.93 -15.66
C TRP A 695 -29.96 11.46 -15.73
N GLN A 696 -29.64 12.12 -16.86
CA GLN A 696 -30.08 13.48 -17.29
C GLN A 696 -29.43 14.73 -16.67
N SER A 697 -28.40 15.26 -17.36
CA SER A 697 -28.38 16.66 -17.80
C SER A 697 -27.52 16.83 -19.07
N THR A 698 -27.74 17.91 -19.82
CA THR A 698 -27.00 18.31 -21.02
C THR A 698 -25.86 19.28 -20.70
N ILE A 699 -24.84 19.35 -21.57
CA ILE A 699 -23.58 20.15 -21.46
C ILE A 699 -22.55 19.37 -20.60
N VAL A 700 -21.36 18.97 -21.06
CA VAL A 700 -20.41 19.53 -22.06
C VAL A 700 -20.03 18.50 -23.15
N ASN A 701 -19.54 18.97 -24.31
CA ASN A 701 -19.05 18.13 -25.40
C ASN A 701 -17.62 17.59 -25.16
N SER A 702 -17.33 16.43 -25.77
CA SER A 702 -16.01 15.89 -26.13
C SER A 702 -14.98 15.71 -25.01
N ILE A 703 -14.75 14.44 -24.65
CA ILE A 703 -13.44 13.77 -24.69
C ILE A 703 -13.72 12.25 -24.64
N TRP A 704 -13.05 11.49 -25.50
CA TRP A 704 -12.90 10.04 -25.30
C TRP A 704 -11.78 9.87 -24.28
N ASP A 705 -12.01 9.17 -23.18
CA ASP A 705 -10.89 8.78 -22.32
C ASP A 705 -11.00 7.34 -21.81
N TYR A 706 -10.11 6.50 -22.36
CA TYR A 706 -9.78 5.19 -21.80
C TYR A 706 -8.96 5.33 -20.50
N ASP A 707 -8.41 6.51 -20.23
CA ASP A 707 -7.42 6.75 -19.19
C ASP A 707 -7.96 6.80 -17.75
N ILE A 708 -9.26 6.64 -17.48
CA ILE A 708 -9.70 6.46 -16.08
C ILE A 708 -9.29 5.06 -15.58
N VAL A 709 -9.18 4.06 -16.46
CA VAL A 709 -8.62 2.74 -16.11
C VAL A 709 -7.10 2.79 -15.95
N ASN A 710 -6.42 3.72 -16.65
CA ASN A 710 -4.96 3.91 -16.65
C ASN A 710 -4.46 4.91 -15.57
N ARG A 711 -5.24 5.17 -14.52
CA ARG A 711 -4.88 6.16 -13.47
C ARG A 711 -5.00 5.65 -12.03
N TYR A 712 -5.35 4.38 -11.82
CA TYR A 712 -5.43 3.77 -10.48
C TYR A 712 -4.46 2.59 -10.39
N HIS A 713 -3.34 2.81 -9.70
CA HIS A 713 -2.16 1.94 -9.70
C HIS A 713 -1.88 1.24 -8.35
N SER A 714 -2.89 1.16 -7.49
CA SER A 714 -2.88 0.32 -6.29
C SER A 714 -3.81 -0.89 -6.45
N ILE A 715 -3.89 -1.70 -5.39
CA ILE A 715 -4.61 -2.99 -5.32
C ILE A 715 -6.08 -2.95 -5.79
N ASN A 716 -6.71 -1.78 -5.96
CA ASN A 716 -8.06 -1.66 -6.48
C ASN A 716 -8.28 -0.48 -7.42
N VAL A 717 -8.70 -0.79 -8.66
CA VAL A 717 -9.03 0.20 -9.68
C VAL A 717 -10.36 0.89 -9.37
N VAL A 718 -10.36 2.22 -9.40
CA VAL A 718 -11.58 2.98 -9.62
C VAL A 718 -11.88 3.02 -11.11
N ILE A 719 -13.06 2.57 -11.50
CA ILE A 719 -13.48 2.58 -12.90
C ILE A 719 -14.71 3.49 -13.02
N GLN A 720 -14.48 4.76 -13.40
CA GLN A 720 -15.52 5.54 -14.07
C GLN A 720 -15.35 5.35 -15.57
N ILE A 721 -16.31 4.66 -16.20
CA ILE A 721 -16.45 4.68 -17.65
C ILE A 721 -17.50 5.73 -18.01
N ASP A 722 -17.10 6.77 -18.73
CA ASP A 722 -18.03 7.61 -19.47
C ASP A 722 -17.99 7.24 -20.96
N PHE A 723 -19.16 6.86 -21.46
CA PHE A 723 -19.35 6.36 -22.82
C PHE A 723 -19.80 7.49 -23.75
N HIS A 724 -19.15 7.56 -24.92
CA HIS A 724 -19.65 8.21 -26.13
C HIS A 724 -19.79 7.17 -27.25
N ASP A 725 -20.72 7.38 -28.17
CA ASP A 725 -21.06 6.43 -29.23
C ASP A 725 -19.96 6.33 -30.30
N TYR A 726 -19.54 5.11 -30.64
CA TYR A 726 -18.98 4.81 -31.96
C TYR A 726 -20.11 4.48 -32.93
N ASN A 727 -20.49 5.44 -33.79
CA ASN A 727 -21.22 5.11 -35.00
C ASN A 727 -20.23 4.61 -36.07
N TYR A 728 -20.32 3.33 -36.42
CA TYR A 728 -19.70 2.79 -37.63
C TYR A 728 -20.48 3.22 -38.88
N ILE A 729 -19.97 4.20 -39.61
CA ILE A 729 -20.00 4.28 -41.10
C ILE A 729 -18.66 4.85 -41.56
#